data_AF-A0A1Q3TPV0-F1
#
_entry.id   AF-A0A1Q3TPV0-F1
#
_cell.length_a   1.000
_cell.length_b   1.000
_cell.length_c   1.000
_cell.angle_alpha   90.00
_cell.angle_beta   90.00
_cell.angle_gamma   90.00
#
_symmetry.space_group_name_H-M   'P 1'
#
loop_
_entity.id
_entity.type
_entity.pdbx_description
1 polymer ?
#
loop_
_entity_poly.entity_id
_entity_poly.type
_entity_poly.pdbx_seq_one_letter_code
_entity_poly.pdbx_strand_id
1 'polypeptide(L)'
;MLGAFVPVPLQIALLVFVLAWGLALWRGPLTINIGAEDSVDMLYLTPGDDGFFQAETRAANPDFPQADTTYRWAGRTSKLKIPWPLDSIPLKAYVRLTAPRPGLDASQTGATLKVRGKLEWIDQDLGRIEVNGTYQGNYYEFKLPEHLRPNLAAYELSFEADNAYQPGNGDVRGLAVLFFSLRLEPDYDAFGWKGWLASFARPGLLAILVFSCWAISRYFLPTGKKNRWALVCEAIAGLLMLGSFVFWRQAAEPLYASWAFILPLAWLLLALAEAFRQRAPHLPAAYIYAATFFPLLPLAQFAFGRLDLYSVNPGSVLVGGYVAALFYIGAMYINSGRARTEIFERAFVRGTLAAAVVSFLYDHFNVFADNLYRGADFKVYYGALMRFEGGGPLYDLNEIANLPGAAARMPPGFSLTMWPLVRLFGPDVNSALLTWRIFNELLLIPIIFLLLKTFGGERDGIKFNPAVWFLGLSFGQISESLGYGQWNVVVLFFLALMAYGVKEGKAFRAGAALAMPVALKLYPVVSALYFLLQKNWRNARNGLLGLVAGGAIIAGLVGLTVGFDQLWFYFTQVVFGVNRPELDISNQSLWGFWSRLSVPWVMADFKGDLPGWITPVCYGSALLLTVVTCVGIGRRPADVDGEQLKLGALALLAVLIPPFVWFHYIVPCLVAVLALLVGLTRPGRKTRRWELAAFGLAFACLAYGGRSEFFFTDAVALARLGSSYRFLAALALWGLTLWLLRRPKEVALKQPAPEPQIPATTAGNL
;
A
#
# COMPACT_ATOMS: atom_id res chain seq x y z
N MET A 1 1.36 -12.30 36.91
CA MET A 1 0.57 -11.58 37.93
C MET A 1 -0.53 -10.67 37.36
N LEU A 2 -0.45 -10.14 36.11
CA LEU A 2 -1.51 -9.29 35.51
C LEU A 2 -2.70 -10.02 34.85
N GLY A 3 -2.74 -11.36 34.91
CA GLY A 3 -3.64 -12.20 34.11
C GLY A 3 -5.14 -12.12 34.46
N ALA A 4 -5.50 -11.61 35.64
CA ALA A 4 -6.88 -11.60 36.12
C ALA A 4 -7.65 -10.28 35.83
N PHE A 5 -6.98 -9.21 35.41
CA PHE A 5 -7.57 -7.85 35.37
C PHE A 5 -7.43 -7.11 34.03
N VAL A 6 -6.78 -7.73 33.03
CA VAL A 6 -6.51 -7.13 31.72
C VAL A 6 -7.21 -7.94 30.63
N PRO A 7 -8.02 -7.34 29.74
CA PRO A 7 -8.62 -8.07 28.62
C PRO A 7 -7.54 -8.76 27.77
N VAL A 8 -7.77 -10.02 27.37
CA VAL A 8 -6.85 -10.83 26.54
C VAL A 8 -6.27 -10.07 25.33
N PRO A 9 -7.02 -9.24 24.58
CA PRO A 9 -6.46 -8.47 23.47
C PRO A 9 -5.39 -7.45 23.89
N LEU A 10 -5.50 -6.87 25.09
CA LEU A 10 -4.55 -5.90 25.62
C LEU A 10 -3.32 -6.59 26.21
N GLN A 11 -3.49 -7.80 26.78
CA GLN A 11 -2.36 -8.67 27.15
C GLN A 11 -1.57 -9.07 25.90
N ILE A 12 -2.25 -9.42 24.81
CA ILE A 12 -1.62 -9.71 23.51
C ILE A 12 -0.93 -8.47 22.94
N ALA A 13 -1.56 -7.29 23.00
CA ALA A 13 -0.94 -6.05 22.52
C ALA A 13 0.32 -5.66 23.34
N LEU A 14 0.29 -5.82 24.66
CA LEU A 14 1.45 -5.62 25.54
C LEU A 14 2.54 -6.66 25.30
N LEU A 15 2.18 -7.93 25.11
CA LEU A 15 3.14 -9.00 24.81
C LEU A 15 3.78 -8.79 23.43
N VAL A 16 2.98 -8.45 22.41
CA VAL A 16 3.46 -8.10 21.07
C VAL A 16 4.32 -6.85 21.11
N PHE A 17 3.96 -5.85 21.91
CA PHE A 17 4.78 -4.65 22.12
C PHE A 17 6.13 -5.00 22.76
N VAL A 18 6.14 -5.78 23.85
CA VAL A 18 7.37 -6.21 24.54
C VAL A 18 8.25 -7.10 23.64
N LEU A 19 7.65 -8.02 22.89
CA LEU A 19 8.37 -8.90 21.95
C LEU A 19 8.89 -8.14 20.73
N ALA A 20 8.09 -7.26 20.13
CA ALA A 20 8.51 -6.40 19.03
C ALA A 20 9.62 -5.44 19.45
N TRP A 21 9.59 -4.96 20.69
CA TRP A 21 10.61 -4.07 21.24
C TRP A 21 11.89 -4.81 21.66
N GLY A 22 11.78 -6.05 22.18
CA GLY A 22 12.92 -6.94 22.39
C GLY A 22 13.64 -7.31 21.09
N LEU A 23 12.87 -7.54 20.01
CA LEU A 23 13.39 -7.76 18.67
C LEU A 23 13.97 -6.48 18.03
N ALA A 24 13.47 -5.30 18.43
CA ALA A 24 13.97 -3.99 17.96
C ALA A 24 15.38 -3.65 18.47
N LEU A 25 15.69 -4.09 19.69
CA LEU A 25 16.99 -3.82 20.33
C LEU A 25 18.09 -4.74 19.79
N TRP A 26 17.72 -5.88 19.21
CA TRP A 26 18.64 -6.77 18.50
C TRP A 26 18.86 -6.26 17.07
N ARG A 27 19.72 -5.25 16.92
CA ARG A 27 20.17 -4.76 15.61
C ARG A 27 21.44 -5.50 15.19
N GLY A 28 21.32 -6.32 14.15
CA GLY A 28 22.50 -6.88 13.49
C GLY A 28 23.31 -5.79 12.76
N PRO A 29 24.58 -6.05 12.42
CA PRO A 29 25.40 -5.15 11.61
C PRO A 29 24.71 -4.84 10.27
N LEU A 30 24.67 -3.56 9.87
CA LEU A 30 24.16 -3.13 8.57
C LEU A 30 25.32 -3.14 7.58
N THR A 31 25.22 -3.88 6.47
CA THR A 31 26.24 -3.87 5.41
C THR A 31 25.63 -3.37 4.10
N ILE A 32 26.18 -2.28 3.57
CA ILE A 32 25.80 -1.62 2.32
C ILE A 32 26.93 -1.87 1.31
N ASN A 33 26.64 -2.62 0.24
CA ASN A 33 27.56 -2.82 -0.88
C ASN A 33 27.29 -1.77 -1.96
N ILE A 34 28.35 -1.19 -2.51
CA ILE A 34 28.27 -0.01 -3.39
C ILE A 34 28.85 -0.41 -4.74
N GLY A 35 28.00 -0.49 -5.77
CA GLY A 35 28.46 -0.43 -7.15
C GLY A 35 28.78 1.03 -7.49
N ALA A 36 29.99 1.32 -7.94
CA ALA A 36 30.39 2.66 -8.31
C ALA A 36 29.58 3.14 -9.53
N GLU A 37 28.83 4.23 -9.39
CA GLU A 37 28.38 5.01 -10.55
C GLU A 37 29.57 5.82 -11.06
N ASP A 38 30.28 5.24 -12.03
CA ASP A 38 30.50 5.85 -13.35
C ASP A 38 31.24 4.84 -14.25
N SER A 39 30.53 4.38 -15.29
CA SER A 39 30.96 3.60 -16.46
C SER A 39 31.13 2.06 -16.37
N VAL A 40 30.19 1.38 -17.05
CA VAL A 40 30.33 0.18 -17.90
C VAL A 40 31.07 -1.03 -17.33
N ASP A 41 30.37 -1.83 -16.52
CA ASP A 41 30.21 -3.29 -16.65
C ASP A 41 29.50 -3.82 -15.39
N MET A 42 28.39 -4.55 -15.56
CA MET A 42 27.67 -5.14 -14.43
C MET A 42 28.50 -6.27 -13.82
N LEU A 43 29.09 -6.02 -12.65
CA LEU A 43 29.70 -7.04 -11.79
C LEU A 43 28.59 -7.79 -11.03
N TYR A 44 28.46 -9.09 -11.30
CA TYR A 44 27.58 -9.98 -10.54
C TYR A 44 28.29 -10.46 -9.27
N LEU A 45 27.55 -10.57 -8.18
CA LEU A 45 28.07 -10.87 -6.83
C LEU A 45 27.48 -12.19 -6.30
N THR A 46 28.32 -13.16 -5.94
CA THR A 46 27.96 -14.45 -5.35
C THR A 46 28.25 -14.45 -3.84
N PRO A 47 27.42 -15.03 -2.96
CA PRO A 47 27.70 -15.05 -1.52
C PRO A 47 28.96 -15.88 -1.21
N GLY A 48 29.89 -15.33 -0.43
CA GLY A 48 31.02 -16.04 0.16
C GLY A 48 30.72 -16.55 1.58
N ASP A 49 31.44 -17.59 1.99
CA ASP A 49 31.26 -18.28 3.28
C ASP A 49 31.61 -17.43 4.53
N ASP A 50 32.22 -16.25 4.34
CA ASP A 50 32.61 -15.30 5.39
C ASP A 50 31.56 -14.19 5.63
N GLY A 51 30.43 -14.25 4.92
CA GLY A 51 29.36 -13.25 5.01
C GLY A 51 29.56 -12.02 4.12
N PHE A 52 30.57 -12.02 3.22
CA PHE A 52 30.75 -11.02 2.17
C PHE A 52 30.42 -11.61 0.79
N PHE A 53 29.95 -10.78 -0.15
CA PHE A 53 29.73 -11.23 -1.53
C PHE A 53 31.02 -11.08 -2.36
N GLN A 54 31.35 -12.10 -3.15
CA GLN A 54 32.47 -12.13 -4.08
C GLN A 54 32.02 -11.74 -5.49
N ALA A 55 32.86 -10.98 -6.19
CA ALA A 55 32.66 -10.57 -7.57
C ALA A 55 32.98 -11.70 -8.57
N GLU A 56 31.99 -12.19 -9.31
CA GLU A 56 32.21 -13.05 -10.47
C GLU A 56 31.98 -12.27 -11.77
N THR A 57 33.01 -12.19 -12.61
CA THR A 57 32.92 -11.68 -13.97
C THR A 57 32.49 -12.82 -14.90
N ARG A 58 31.21 -12.85 -15.30
CA ARG A 58 30.78 -13.70 -16.43
C ARG A 58 31.13 -12.99 -17.74
N ALA A 59 32.18 -13.46 -18.42
CA ALA A 59 32.48 -13.05 -19.79
C ALA A 59 31.29 -13.43 -20.70
N ALA A 60 30.60 -12.43 -21.23
CA ALA A 60 29.48 -12.61 -22.15
C ALA A 60 29.69 -11.75 -23.41
N ASN A 61 30.65 -12.13 -24.25
CA ASN A 61 30.58 -12.01 -25.72
C ASN A 61 31.80 -12.72 -26.37
N PRO A 62 31.65 -13.83 -27.13
CA PRO A 62 32.76 -14.45 -27.85
C PRO A 62 33.22 -13.66 -29.08
N ASP A 63 32.47 -12.63 -29.51
CA ASP A 63 32.78 -11.84 -30.71
C ASP A 63 33.61 -10.57 -30.43
N PHE A 64 33.98 -10.31 -29.18
CA PHE A 64 34.97 -9.29 -28.84
C PHE A 64 36.33 -9.97 -28.58
N PRO A 65 37.39 -9.63 -29.36
CA PRO A 65 38.72 -10.08 -29.01
C PRO A 65 39.04 -9.59 -27.60
N GLN A 66 39.76 -10.42 -26.84
CA GLN A 66 40.32 -10.12 -25.52
C GLN A 66 41.14 -8.82 -25.57
N ALA A 67 40.46 -7.68 -25.50
CA ALA A 67 41.08 -6.40 -25.29
C ALA A 67 41.36 -6.32 -23.80
N ASP A 68 42.65 -6.16 -23.47
CA ASP A 68 43.19 -5.86 -22.16
C ASP A 68 42.14 -5.21 -21.25
N THR A 69 41.83 -5.89 -20.15
CA THR A 69 41.04 -5.33 -19.04
C THR A 69 41.85 -4.22 -18.35
N THR A 70 42.06 -3.11 -19.06
CA THR A 70 42.51 -1.86 -18.46
C THR A 70 41.32 -1.26 -17.74
N TYR A 71 41.23 -1.52 -16.43
CA TYR A 71 40.43 -0.73 -15.51
C TYR A 71 40.66 0.75 -15.81
N ARG A 72 39.64 1.47 -16.29
CA ARG A 72 39.68 2.93 -16.32
C ARG A 72 39.48 3.40 -14.89
N TRP A 73 40.60 3.72 -14.25
CA TRP A 73 40.67 4.21 -12.88
C TRP A 73 39.83 5.50 -12.74
N ALA A 74 38.74 5.43 -11.98
CA ALA A 74 37.91 6.59 -11.64
C ALA A 74 38.75 7.62 -10.86
N GLY A 75 38.40 8.90 -10.99
CA GLY A 75 39.19 10.04 -10.48
C GLY A 75 39.52 10.01 -8.98
N ARG A 76 40.28 11.01 -8.51
CA ARG A 76 40.82 11.15 -7.15
C ARG A 76 39.79 11.14 -6.00
N THR A 77 38.49 11.13 -6.30
CA THR A 77 37.41 11.28 -5.35
C THR A 77 36.30 10.26 -5.64
N SER A 78 35.92 9.49 -4.63
CA SER A 78 34.78 8.58 -4.69
C SER A 78 33.67 9.08 -3.77
N LYS A 79 32.42 9.03 -4.25
CA LYS A 79 31.25 9.52 -3.53
C LYS A 79 30.32 8.38 -3.15
N LEU A 80 29.79 8.42 -1.93
CA LEU A 80 28.81 7.48 -1.41
C LEU A 80 27.65 8.25 -0.80
N LYS A 81 26.44 8.02 -1.30
CA LYS A 81 25.23 8.47 -0.62
C LYS A 81 24.80 7.45 0.43
N ILE A 82 24.64 7.89 1.67
CA ILE A 82 24.11 7.06 2.77
C ILE A 82 22.62 7.39 2.97
N PRO A 83 21.69 6.44 2.73
CA PRO A 83 20.28 6.61 3.06
C PRO A 83 20.02 6.55 4.58
N TRP A 84 18.98 7.25 5.06
CA TRP A 84 18.64 7.60 6.46
C TRP A 84 17.56 6.68 7.10
N PRO A 85 17.37 6.55 8.45
CA PRO A 85 18.18 6.93 9.63
C PRO A 85 18.72 5.72 10.43
N LEU A 86 19.91 5.89 11.00
CA LEU A 86 20.29 5.21 12.24
C LEU A 86 20.40 6.28 13.35
N ASP A 87 19.30 6.57 14.04
CA ASP A 87 19.31 7.57 15.12
C ASP A 87 19.39 6.98 16.53
N SER A 88 19.99 7.80 17.42
CA SER A 88 20.24 7.70 18.88
C SER A 88 21.37 6.81 19.39
N ILE A 89 21.92 5.90 18.58
CA ILE A 89 23.04 5.05 18.99
C ILE A 89 24.31 5.52 18.26
N PRO A 90 25.42 5.78 18.96
CA PRO A 90 26.70 6.06 18.29
C PRO A 90 27.03 4.92 17.33
N LEU A 91 27.63 5.21 16.16
CA LEU A 91 27.90 4.19 15.14
C LEU A 91 29.39 4.04 14.87
N LYS A 92 29.82 2.80 14.67
CA LYS A 92 31.09 2.46 14.02
C LYS A 92 30.84 2.23 12.54
N ALA A 93 31.68 2.82 11.70
CA ALA A 93 31.69 2.59 10.26
C ALA A 93 32.94 1.79 9.89
N TYR A 94 32.73 0.70 9.16
CA TYR A 94 33.78 -0.12 8.57
C TYR A 94 33.70 0.03 7.07
N VAL A 95 34.73 0.59 6.45
CA VAL A 95 34.81 0.77 5.00
C VAL A 95 35.84 -0.20 4.47
N ARG A 96 35.42 -1.17 3.66
CA ARG A 96 36.33 -2.04 2.92
C ARG A 96 36.70 -1.34 1.62
N LEU A 97 38.00 -1.18 1.40
CA LEU A 97 38.54 -0.59 0.18
C LEU A 97 39.19 -1.69 -0.64
N THR A 98 39.08 -1.58 -1.96
CA THR A 98 39.82 -2.47 -2.86
C THR A 98 41.30 -2.08 -2.79
N ALA A 99 42.20 -3.06 -2.60
CA ALA A 99 43.63 -2.80 -2.52
C ALA A 99 44.09 -2.11 -3.82
N PRO A 100 44.75 -0.94 -3.75
CA PRO A 100 44.93 -0.10 -4.93
C PRO A 100 45.97 -0.65 -5.93
N ARG A 101 46.75 -1.69 -5.59
CA ARG A 101 47.62 -2.44 -6.50
C ARG A 101 47.89 -3.87 -5.99
N PRO A 102 47.97 -4.90 -6.86
CA PRO A 102 48.53 -6.19 -6.48
C PRO A 102 50.01 -6.01 -6.10
N GLY A 103 50.40 -6.39 -4.87
CA GLY A 103 51.81 -6.41 -4.42
C GLY A 103 52.31 -5.21 -3.60
N LEU A 104 51.45 -4.23 -3.26
CA LEU A 104 51.76 -3.22 -2.26
C LEU A 104 51.25 -3.67 -0.89
N ASP A 105 52.13 -3.71 0.11
CA ASP A 105 51.75 -3.94 1.50
C ASP A 105 50.92 -2.73 1.97
N ALA A 106 49.61 -2.93 2.12
CA ALA A 106 48.67 -1.88 2.48
C ALA A 106 48.90 -1.29 3.89
N SER A 107 49.75 -1.92 4.71
CA SER A 107 50.25 -1.33 5.95
C SER A 107 51.22 -0.14 5.72
N GLN A 108 51.78 0.01 4.52
CA GLN A 108 52.71 1.09 4.15
C GLN A 108 52.04 2.30 3.49
N THR A 109 50.75 2.22 3.16
CA THR A 109 50.01 3.32 2.55
C THR A 109 49.22 4.08 3.61
N GLY A 110 49.79 5.18 4.11
CA GLY A 110 49.02 6.17 4.88
C GLY A 110 48.01 6.85 3.96
N ALA A 111 46.75 6.43 4.01
CA ALA A 111 45.66 7.09 3.31
C ALA A 111 44.92 8.00 4.30
N THR A 112 45.05 9.32 4.13
CA THR A 112 44.23 10.27 4.88
C THR A 112 42.84 10.28 4.28
N LEU A 113 41.88 9.72 5.02
CA LEU A 113 40.50 9.63 4.58
C LEU A 113 39.79 10.94 4.93
N LYS A 114 39.57 11.80 3.93
CA LYS A 114 38.74 13.00 4.13
C LYS A 114 37.29 12.61 3.97
N VAL A 115 36.48 12.89 4.99
CA VAL A 115 35.02 12.81 4.88
C VAL A 115 34.48 14.22 4.72
N ARG A 116 33.81 14.47 3.61
CA ARG A 116 32.99 15.68 3.43
C ARG A 116 31.53 15.29 3.58
N GLY A 117 30.76 16.01 4.38
CA GLY A 117 29.31 15.87 4.45
C GLY A 117 28.64 17.00 3.69
N LYS A 118 27.84 16.69 2.67
CA LYS A 118 27.03 17.67 1.93
C LYS A 118 25.54 17.36 2.09
N LEU A 119 24.74 18.39 2.32
CA LEU A 119 23.28 18.33 2.28
C LEU A 119 22.80 18.39 0.83
N GLU A 120 21.91 17.46 0.44
CA GLU A 120 21.43 17.37 -0.95
C GLU A 120 20.58 18.59 -1.39
N TRP A 121 19.93 19.27 -0.44
CA TRP A 121 18.95 20.33 -0.70
C TRP A 121 19.47 21.74 -0.35
N ILE A 122 20.61 21.83 0.34
CA ILE A 122 21.31 23.07 0.66
C ILE A 122 22.78 22.75 0.43
N ASP A 123 23.46 23.46 -0.47
CA ASP A 123 24.89 23.26 -0.76
C ASP A 123 25.77 23.80 0.40
N GLN A 124 25.58 23.22 1.58
CA GLN A 124 26.27 23.58 2.80
C GLN A 124 27.22 22.44 3.17
N ASP A 125 28.51 22.76 3.18
CA ASP A 125 29.57 21.87 3.63
C ASP A 125 29.48 21.73 5.16
N LEU A 126 29.16 20.53 5.65
CA LEU A 126 29.03 20.25 7.08
C LEU A 126 30.39 20.13 7.79
N GLY A 127 31.47 20.18 7.02
CA GLY A 127 32.84 20.15 7.51
C GLY A 127 33.66 19.03 6.88
N ARG A 128 34.98 19.18 7.02
CA ARG A 128 35.99 18.18 6.64
C ARG A 128 36.46 17.48 7.90
N ILE A 129 36.35 16.15 7.92
CA ILE A 129 36.96 15.33 8.96
C ILE A 129 38.11 14.56 8.35
N GLU A 130 39.29 14.72 8.93
CA GLU A 130 40.44 13.86 8.66
C GLU A 130 40.35 12.66 9.59
N VAL A 131 40.05 11.50 9.02
CA VAL A 131 39.96 10.26 9.77
C VAL A 131 41.29 9.53 9.62
N ASN A 132 42.08 9.49 10.69
CA ASN A 132 43.22 8.59 10.81
C ASN A 132 42.71 7.21 11.26
N GLY A 133 42.20 6.42 10.33
CA GLY A 133 41.78 5.04 10.60
C GLY A 133 42.98 4.12 10.82
N THR A 134 42.81 3.11 11.68
CA THR A 134 43.81 2.03 11.81
C THR A 134 43.55 1.00 10.72
N TYR A 135 44.52 0.74 9.85
CA TYR A 135 44.39 -0.31 8.83
C TYR A 135 44.37 -1.68 9.51
N GLN A 136 43.28 -2.41 9.36
CA GLN A 136 43.15 -3.80 9.82
C GLN A 136 42.68 -4.63 8.64
N GLY A 137 43.60 -5.31 7.94
CA GLY A 137 43.28 -6.29 6.90
C GLY A 137 42.20 -5.84 5.89
N ASN A 138 42.62 -5.13 4.84
CA ASN A 138 41.77 -4.68 3.70
C ASN A 138 40.60 -3.73 4.03
N TYR A 139 40.38 -3.33 5.28
CA TYR A 139 39.37 -2.33 5.63
C TYR A 139 39.90 -1.25 6.59
N TYR A 140 39.20 -0.12 6.59
CA TYR A 140 39.37 0.99 7.52
C TYR A 140 38.18 1.01 8.49
N GLU A 141 38.47 1.10 9.79
CA GLU A 141 37.46 1.30 10.84
C GLU A 141 37.54 2.74 11.35
N PHE A 142 36.38 3.39 11.48
CA PHE A 142 36.28 4.69 12.14
C PHE A 142 34.93 4.95 12.80
N LYS A 143 34.94 5.81 13.81
CA LYS A 143 33.73 6.27 14.49
C LYS A 143 33.18 7.52 13.82
N LEU A 144 31.89 7.55 13.53
CA LEU A 144 31.25 8.75 12.99
C LEU A 144 31.16 9.85 14.08
N PRO A 145 31.67 11.07 13.83
CA PRO A 145 31.65 12.14 14.82
C PRO A 145 30.25 12.55 15.26
N GLU A 146 30.11 12.94 16.53
CA GLU A 146 28.80 13.25 17.13
C GLU A 146 28.15 14.51 16.55
N HIS A 147 28.93 15.45 16.02
CA HIS A 147 28.46 16.68 15.40
C HIS A 147 27.99 16.49 13.95
N LEU A 148 28.38 15.38 13.30
CA LEU A 148 27.78 14.94 12.02
C LEU A 148 26.40 14.26 12.23
N ARG A 149 25.76 14.46 13.37
CA ARG A 149 24.40 13.96 13.69
C ARG A 149 23.31 15.04 13.55
N PRO A 150 23.15 15.81 12.45
CA PRO A 150 21.94 16.61 12.29
C PRO A 150 20.73 15.73 11.99
N ASN A 151 19.63 16.02 12.69
CA ASN A 151 18.29 15.60 12.30
C ASN A 151 18.00 16.14 10.88
N LEU A 152 17.71 15.25 9.91
CA LEU A 152 16.97 15.50 8.64
C LEU A 152 17.71 15.44 7.27
N ALA A 153 18.92 14.88 7.11
CA ALA A 153 19.58 14.87 5.78
C ALA A 153 20.20 13.54 5.33
N ALA A 154 20.12 13.25 4.02
CA ALA A 154 20.96 12.26 3.35
C ALA A 154 22.39 12.80 3.24
N TYR A 155 23.39 12.00 3.60
CA TYR A 155 24.80 12.42 3.52
C TYR A 155 25.41 11.89 2.23
N GLU A 156 26.05 12.78 1.48
CA GLU A 156 27.08 12.38 0.53
C GLU A 156 28.41 12.35 1.29
N LEU A 157 28.97 11.15 1.49
CA LEU A 157 30.35 10.98 1.92
C LEU A 157 31.24 11.01 0.67
N SER A 158 32.08 12.03 0.56
CA SER A 158 33.17 12.05 -0.42
C SER A 158 34.46 11.61 0.25
N PHE A 159 35.21 10.71 -0.37
CA PHE A 159 36.54 10.31 0.07
C PHE A 159 37.60 10.74 -0.94
N GLU A 160 38.63 11.44 -0.47
CA GLU A 160 39.78 11.87 -1.26
C GLU A 160 41.02 11.09 -0.82
N ALA A 161 41.74 10.48 -1.76
CA ALA A 161 43.04 9.87 -1.49
C ALA A 161 44.11 10.96 -1.33
N ASP A 162 45.00 10.81 -0.35
CA ASP A 162 46.10 11.76 -0.15
C ASP A 162 47.17 11.62 -1.24
N ASN A 163 47.73 12.73 -1.70
CA ASN A 163 48.70 12.78 -2.81
C ASN A 163 50.11 12.29 -2.42
N ALA A 164 50.30 11.79 -1.20
CA ALA A 164 51.62 11.65 -0.60
C ALA A 164 52.51 10.53 -1.17
N TYR A 165 51.99 9.66 -2.04
CA TYR A 165 52.80 8.60 -2.66
C TYR A 165 53.23 8.99 -4.08
N GLN A 166 54.44 9.53 -4.22
CA GLN A 166 55.17 9.53 -5.49
C GLN A 166 56.07 8.30 -5.54
N PRO A 167 55.76 7.26 -6.33
CA PRO A 167 56.73 6.20 -6.55
C PRO A 167 57.94 6.80 -7.27
N GLY A 168 59.15 6.43 -6.87
CA GLY A 168 60.41 6.89 -7.49
C GLY A 168 60.57 6.55 -8.99
N ASN A 169 59.54 6.00 -9.63
CA ASN A 169 59.53 5.49 -11.00
C ASN A 169 58.76 6.39 -11.98
N GLY A 170 58.32 7.59 -11.56
CA GLY A 170 57.69 8.58 -12.46
C GLY A 170 56.26 8.27 -12.91
N ASP A 171 55.60 7.24 -12.37
CA ASP A 171 54.19 6.95 -12.65
C ASP A 171 53.27 7.85 -11.79
N VAL A 172 52.67 8.85 -12.42
CA VAL A 172 51.88 9.93 -11.78
C VAL A 172 50.41 9.57 -11.54
N ARG A 173 50.00 8.33 -11.84
CA ARG A 173 48.61 7.88 -11.68
C ARG A 173 48.26 7.73 -10.20
N GLY A 174 47.32 8.55 -9.71
CA GLY A 174 46.87 8.55 -8.31
C GLY A 174 46.21 7.23 -7.90
N LEU A 175 46.28 6.89 -6.62
CA LEU A 175 45.57 5.74 -6.03
C LEU A 175 44.05 5.95 -6.23
N ALA A 176 43.42 5.13 -7.06
CA ALA A 176 41.96 5.13 -7.13
C ALA A 176 41.42 4.37 -5.92
N VAL A 177 40.54 5.01 -5.16
CA VAL A 177 39.87 4.39 -4.02
C VAL A 177 38.51 3.90 -4.48
N LEU A 178 38.41 2.61 -4.84
CA LEU A 178 37.13 1.98 -5.17
C LEU A 178 36.49 1.42 -3.90
N PHE A 179 35.28 1.91 -3.61
CA PHE A 179 34.44 1.35 -2.55
C PHE A 179 34.13 -0.11 -2.84
N PHE A 180 34.35 -0.98 -1.85
CA PHE A 180 33.88 -2.36 -1.92
C PHE A 180 32.61 -2.53 -1.07
N SER A 181 32.66 -2.10 0.20
CA SER A 181 31.50 -2.18 1.11
C SER A 181 31.61 -1.20 2.27
N LEU A 182 30.47 -0.69 2.75
CA LEU A 182 30.33 0.04 4.01
C LEU A 182 29.53 -0.82 5.01
N ARG A 183 30.06 -1.11 6.19
CA ARG A 183 29.31 -1.71 7.30
C ARG A 183 29.12 -0.68 8.41
N LEU A 184 27.91 -0.52 8.91
CA LEU A 184 27.56 0.34 10.04
C LEU A 184 27.12 -0.55 11.21
N GLU A 185 27.69 -0.32 12.40
CA GLU A 185 27.35 -1.04 13.61
C GLU A 185 26.97 -0.10 14.76
N PRO A 186 25.97 -0.45 15.57
CA PRO A 186 25.70 0.26 16.82
C PRO A 186 26.85 0.10 17.83
N ASP A 187 27.36 1.21 18.33
CA ASP A 187 28.37 1.30 19.40
C ASP A 187 27.66 1.29 20.76
N TYR A 188 27.28 0.09 21.19
CA TYR A 188 26.53 -0.15 22.42
C TYR A 188 27.26 0.30 23.68
N ASP A 189 28.60 0.32 23.66
CA ASP A 189 29.44 0.77 24.78
C ASP A 189 29.28 2.27 25.04
N ALA A 190 29.04 3.06 23.98
CA ALA A 190 28.83 4.50 24.07
C ALA A 190 27.40 4.90 24.48
N PHE A 191 26.43 3.98 24.48
CA PHE A 191 25.03 4.26 24.81
C PHE A 191 24.76 4.40 26.32
N GLY A 192 25.54 3.69 27.16
CA GLY A 192 25.54 3.81 28.62
C GLY A 192 24.24 3.44 29.36
N TRP A 193 24.32 3.15 30.66
CA TRP A 193 23.16 2.72 31.48
C TRP A 193 22.07 3.80 31.65
N LYS A 194 22.44 5.08 31.53
CA LYS A 194 21.50 6.22 31.60
C LYS A 194 20.63 6.34 30.35
N GLY A 195 21.18 6.04 29.16
CA GLY A 195 20.43 5.96 27.90
C GLY A 195 19.40 4.83 27.92
N TRP A 196 19.79 3.68 28.49
CA TRP A 196 18.88 2.58 28.79
C TRP A 196 17.73 3.02 29.70
N LEU A 197 18.02 3.59 30.88
CA LEU A 197 16.99 4.00 31.86
C LEU A 197 16.01 5.07 31.34
N ALA A 198 16.50 6.05 30.57
CA ALA A 198 15.66 7.06 29.94
C ALA A 198 14.71 6.48 28.88
N SER A 199 15.14 5.41 28.19
CA SER A 199 14.34 4.69 27.19
C SER A 199 13.25 3.82 27.84
N PHE A 200 13.45 3.33 29.07
CA PHE A 200 12.46 2.56 29.83
C PHE A 200 11.46 3.43 30.62
N ALA A 201 11.89 4.56 31.20
CA ALA A 201 11.05 5.36 32.10
C ALA A 201 9.89 6.08 31.39
N ARG A 202 10.10 6.51 30.14
CA ARG A 202 9.13 7.28 29.34
C ARG A 202 7.90 6.46 28.90
N PRO A 203 8.03 5.21 28.39
CA PRO A 203 6.87 4.37 28.04
C PRO A 203 6.12 3.86 29.26
N GLY A 204 6.82 3.60 30.37
CA GLY A 204 6.20 3.21 31.64
C GLY A 204 5.23 4.29 32.16
N LEU A 205 5.63 5.56 32.14
CA LEU A 205 4.80 6.70 32.54
C LEU A 205 3.55 6.88 31.66
N LEU A 206 3.68 6.69 30.34
CA LEU A 206 2.56 6.78 29.41
C LEU A 206 1.57 5.61 29.58
N ALA A 207 2.08 4.39 29.76
CA ALA A 207 1.26 3.22 30.07
C ALA A 207 0.48 3.42 31.39
N ILE A 208 1.12 4.01 32.41
CA ILE A 208 0.49 4.36 33.68
C ILE A 208 -0.59 5.43 33.49
N LEU A 209 -0.34 6.47 32.69
CA LEU A 209 -1.33 7.53 32.41
C LEU A 209 -2.54 7.01 31.63
N VAL A 210 -2.32 6.22 30.58
CA VAL A 210 -3.39 5.58 29.78
C VAL A 210 -4.21 4.62 30.64
N PHE A 211 -3.54 3.82 31.46
CA PHE A 211 -4.20 2.90 32.39
C PHE A 211 -5.00 3.65 33.46
N SER A 212 -4.48 4.78 33.96
CA SER A 212 -5.17 5.63 34.93
C SER A 212 -6.41 6.28 34.33
N CYS A 213 -6.32 6.85 33.12
CA CYS A 213 -7.49 7.42 32.42
C CYS A 213 -8.54 6.35 32.07
N TRP A 214 -8.10 5.18 31.62
CA TRP A 214 -8.99 4.04 31.36
C TRP A 214 -9.70 3.57 32.64
N ALA A 215 -8.96 3.39 33.74
CA ALA A 215 -9.51 2.98 35.03
C ALA A 215 -10.49 4.03 35.59
N ILE A 216 -10.17 5.31 35.49
CA ILE A 216 -11.05 6.42 35.89
C ILE A 216 -12.37 6.39 35.09
N SER A 217 -12.30 6.19 33.77
CA SER A 217 -13.47 6.14 32.90
C SER A 217 -14.42 4.96 33.22
N ARG A 218 -13.86 3.84 33.68
CA ARG A 218 -14.58 2.57 33.92
C ARG A 218 -15.11 2.43 35.34
N TYR A 219 -14.38 2.92 36.34
CA TYR A 219 -14.65 2.63 37.75
C TYR A 219 -15.20 3.81 38.55
N PHE A 220 -14.97 5.07 38.14
CA PHE A 220 -15.32 6.25 38.94
C PHE A 220 -16.50 7.07 38.39
N LEU A 221 -17.05 6.74 37.22
CA LEU A 221 -18.20 7.44 36.65
C LEU A 221 -19.52 6.65 36.88
N PRO A 222 -20.49 7.21 37.64
CA PRO A 222 -21.71 6.49 38.03
C PRO A 222 -22.62 6.17 36.84
N THR A 223 -23.29 5.03 36.96
CA THR A 223 -23.81 4.19 35.88
C THR A 223 -24.96 4.76 35.05
N GLY A 224 -25.51 5.92 35.39
CA GLY A 224 -26.64 6.56 34.69
C GLY A 224 -26.28 7.60 33.63
N LYS A 225 -25.10 8.25 33.71
CA LYS A 225 -24.60 9.27 32.74
C LYS A 225 -23.47 8.73 31.84
N LYS A 226 -23.45 7.41 31.64
CA LYS A 226 -22.34 6.59 31.13
C LYS A 226 -21.68 7.02 29.81
N ASN A 227 -22.36 7.69 28.88
CA ASN A 227 -21.81 7.83 27.51
C ASN A 227 -21.09 9.15 27.21
N ARG A 228 -21.30 10.23 27.98
CA ARG A 228 -20.75 11.55 27.62
C ARG A 228 -19.38 11.81 28.26
N TRP A 229 -19.28 11.59 29.57
CA TRP A 229 -18.03 11.83 30.31
C TRP A 229 -16.98 10.75 30.09
N ALA A 230 -17.39 9.49 29.87
CA ALA A 230 -16.46 8.43 29.48
C ALA A 230 -15.83 8.74 28.12
N LEU A 231 -16.62 9.18 27.13
CA LEU A 231 -16.12 9.58 25.81
C LEU A 231 -15.19 10.81 25.89
N VAL A 232 -15.51 11.79 26.76
CA VAL A 232 -14.64 12.96 27.01
C VAL A 232 -13.34 12.53 27.69
N CYS A 233 -13.37 11.62 28.66
CA CYS A 233 -12.18 11.10 29.32
C CYS A 233 -11.33 10.23 28.36
N GLU A 234 -11.96 9.43 27.52
CA GLU A 234 -11.29 8.66 26.45
C GLU A 234 -10.70 9.59 25.38
N ALA A 235 -11.40 10.67 25.02
CA ALA A 235 -10.89 11.69 24.10
C ALA A 235 -9.73 12.49 24.70
N ILE A 236 -9.80 12.87 25.98
CA ILE A 236 -8.71 13.54 26.70
C ILE A 236 -7.51 12.59 26.84
N ALA A 237 -7.73 11.31 27.14
CA ALA A 237 -6.66 10.31 27.16
C ALA A 237 -6.02 10.18 25.78
N GLY A 238 -6.82 10.11 24.71
CA GLY A 238 -6.35 10.15 23.33
C GLY A 238 -5.55 11.43 23.03
N LEU A 239 -6.03 12.60 23.45
CA LEU A 239 -5.36 13.89 23.26
C LEU A 239 -4.06 14.02 24.07
N LEU A 240 -3.99 13.45 25.28
CA LEU A 240 -2.77 13.38 26.09
C LEU A 240 -1.76 12.39 25.50
N MET A 241 -2.22 11.28 24.91
CA MET A 241 -1.38 10.40 24.09
C MET A 241 -0.86 11.13 22.83
N LEU A 242 -1.70 11.95 22.19
CA LEU A 242 -1.32 12.79 21.04
C LEU A 242 -0.31 13.89 21.42
N GLY A 243 -0.47 14.52 22.59
CA GLY A 243 0.45 15.54 23.10
C GLY A 243 1.81 14.96 23.51
N SER A 244 1.83 13.78 24.11
CA SER A 244 3.07 13.07 24.44
C SER A 244 3.81 12.57 23.18
N PHE A 245 3.10 12.28 22.09
CA PHE A 245 3.70 11.91 20.81
C PHE A 245 4.64 12.98 20.23
N VAL A 246 4.33 14.28 20.40
CA VAL A 246 5.20 15.40 19.98
C VAL A 246 6.57 15.33 20.67
N PHE A 247 6.60 14.89 21.93
CA PHE A 247 7.83 14.66 22.69
C PHE A 247 8.55 13.36 22.31
N TRP A 248 7.81 12.32 21.93
CA TRP A 248 8.35 11.01 21.53
C TRP A 248 9.01 10.99 20.15
N ARG A 249 8.53 11.83 19.23
CA ARG A 249 9.08 11.98 17.87
C ARG A 249 10.57 12.34 17.85
N GLN A 250 11.07 12.98 18.92
CA GLN A 250 12.49 13.34 19.05
C GLN A 250 13.35 12.25 19.69
N ALA A 251 12.78 11.18 20.25
CA ALA A 251 13.50 10.24 21.13
C ALA A 251 13.32 8.74 20.82
N ALA A 252 12.40 8.35 19.94
CA ALA A 252 12.17 6.95 19.55
C ALA A 252 12.23 6.78 18.03
N GLU A 253 12.53 5.58 17.53
CA GLU A 253 12.42 5.33 16.08
C GLU A 253 11.01 5.72 15.60
N PRO A 254 10.91 6.45 14.46
CA PRO A 254 9.64 6.89 13.91
C PRO A 254 8.60 5.76 13.81
N LEU A 255 9.06 4.53 13.59
CA LEU A 255 8.24 3.33 13.43
C LEU A 255 7.51 2.87 14.71
N TYR A 256 8.15 2.86 15.88
CA TYR A 256 7.47 2.46 17.13
C TYR A 256 6.53 3.56 17.63
N ALA A 257 6.91 4.82 17.43
CA ALA A 257 6.02 5.96 17.63
C ALA A 257 4.78 5.86 16.73
N SER A 258 4.93 5.31 15.52
CA SER A 258 3.83 5.16 14.56
C SER A 258 2.74 4.21 15.05
N TRP A 259 3.12 3.03 15.52
CA TRP A 259 2.17 2.06 16.05
C TRP A 259 1.56 2.50 17.37
N ALA A 260 2.33 3.22 18.21
CA ALA A 260 1.84 3.83 19.45
C ALA A 260 0.78 4.93 19.20
N PHE A 261 0.75 5.53 18.01
CA PHE A 261 -0.29 6.49 17.58
C PHE A 261 -1.49 5.80 16.91
N ILE A 262 -1.24 4.88 15.98
CA ILE A 262 -2.30 4.22 15.18
C ILE A 262 -3.22 3.40 16.07
N LEU A 263 -2.67 2.64 17.02
CA LEU A 263 -3.49 1.72 17.82
C LEU A 263 -4.50 2.45 18.73
N PRO A 264 -4.12 3.49 19.50
CA PRO A 264 -5.08 4.29 20.25
C PRO A 264 -6.06 5.04 19.36
N LEU A 265 -5.61 5.61 18.23
CA LEU A 265 -6.48 6.29 17.30
C LEU A 265 -7.53 5.33 16.71
N ALA A 266 -7.11 4.15 16.25
CA ALA A 266 -8.02 3.11 15.76
C ALA A 266 -9.01 2.65 16.84
N TRP A 267 -8.58 2.58 18.10
CA TRP A 267 -9.47 2.27 19.23
C TRP A 267 -10.51 3.36 19.49
N LEU A 268 -10.09 4.63 19.47
CA LEU A 268 -11.00 5.79 19.58
C LEU A 268 -12.02 5.80 18.43
N LEU A 269 -11.56 5.60 17.19
CA LEU A 269 -12.43 5.54 16.02
C LEU A 269 -13.41 4.35 16.11
N LEU A 270 -12.99 3.22 16.68
CA LEU A 270 -13.87 2.08 16.94
C LEU A 270 -14.96 2.40 17.99
N ALA A 271 -14.62 3.18 19.03
CA ALA A 271 -15.60 3.62 20.03
C ALA A 271 -16.60 4.62 19.43
N LEU A 272 -16.11 5.59 18.64
CA LEU A 272 -16.94 6.56 17.92
C LEU A 272 -17.88 5.87 16.92
N ALA A 273 -17.37 4.92 16.13
CA ALA A 273 -18.18 4.18 15.16
C ALA A 273 -19.34 3.45 15.82
N GLU A 274 -19.13 2.89 17.02
CA GLU A 274 -20.18 2.21 17.77
C GLU A 274 -21.22 3.19 18.34
N ALA A 275 -20.77 4.33 18.86
CA ALA A 275 -21.66 5.39 19.31
C ALA A 275 -22.53 5.95 18.17
N PHE A 276 -21.93 6.18 16.99
CA PHE A 276 -22.63 6.65 15.81
C PHE A 276 -23.59 5.60 15.26
N ARG A 277 -23.20 4.32 15.25
CA ARG A 277 -24.07 3.21 14.84
C ARG A 277 -25.35 3.15 15.66
N GLN A 278 -25.26 3.30 16.97
CA GLN A 278 -26.45 3.30 17.85
C GLN A 278 -27.37 4.50 17.58
N ARG A 279 -26.81 5.58 17.03
CA ARG A 279 -27.52 6.85 16.79
C ARG A 279 -28.01 7.03 15.35
N ALA A 280 -27.59 6.17 14.43
CA ALA A 280 -27.96 6.19 13.02
C ALA A 280 -28.43 4.81 12.52
N PRO A 281 -29.53 4.25 13.08
CA PRO A 281 -30.02 2.91 12.76
C PRO A 281 -30.48 2.74 11.30
N HIS A 282 -30.85 3.82 10.59
CA HIS A 282 -31.30 3.75 9.19
C HIS A 282 -30.14 3.85 8.18
N LEU A 283 -28.90 3.98 8.66
CA LEU A 283 -27.71 3.95 7.83
C LEU A 283 -27.03 2.57 7.90
N PRO A 284 -26.40 2.12 6.80
CA PRO A 284 -25.61 0.88 6.85
C PRO A 284 -24.52 0.97 7.93
N ALA A 285 -24.48 0.03 8.87
CA ALA A 285 -23.46 0.03 9.93
C ALA A 285 -22.04 -0.04 9.34
N ALA A 286 -21.85 -0.74 8.22
CA ALA A 286 -20.58 -0.81 7.49
C ALA A 286 -20.16 0.55 6.92
N TYR A 287 -21.10 1.40 6.49
CA TYR A 287 -20.82 2.77 6.07
C TYR A 287 -20.35 3.63 7.23
N ILE A 288 -21.01 3.53 8.38
CA ILE A 288 -20.60 4.29 9.58
C ILE A 288 -19.16 3.94 9.98
N TYR A 289 -18.83 2.65 9.98
CA TYR A 289 -17.48 2.19 10.27
C TYR A 289 -16.48 2.66 9.19
N ALA A 290 -16.78 2.48 7.90
CA ALA A 290 -15.90 2.97 6.84
C ALA A 290 -15.65 4.48 6.93
N ALA A 291 -16.68 5.29 7.15
CA ALA A 291 -16.54 6.74 7.25
C ALA A 291 -15.80 7.19 8.52
N THR A 292 -15.95 6.46 9.63
CA THR A 292 -15.23 6.76 10.86
C THR A 292 -13.75 6.34 10.78
N PHE A 293 -13.44 5.22 10.13
CA PHE A 293 -12.07 4.73 9.97
C PHE A 293 -11.31 5.38 8.82
N PHE A 294 -11.99 5.93 7.80
CA PHE A 294 -11.35 6.59 6.66
C PHE A 294 -10.23 7.59 7.02
N PRO A 295 -10.40 8.52 7.99
CA PRO A 295 -9.35 9.46 8.34
C PRO A 295 -8.15 8.84 9.07
N LEU A 296 -8.19 7.54 9.44
CA LEU A 296 -7.10 6.89 10.18
C LEU A 296 -5.76 7.03 9.45
N LEU A 297 -5.70 6.70 8.16
CA LEU A 297 -4.45 6.77 7.40
C LEU A 297 -3.99 8.19 7.10
N PRO A 298 -4.84 9.13 6.66
CA PRO A 298 -4.46 10.53 6.55
C PRO A 298 -3.98 11.14 7.88
N LEU A 299 -4.62 10.82 9.01
CA LEU A 299 -4.20 11.30 10.34
C LEU A 299 -2.88 10.66 10.79
N ALA A 300 -2.73 9.36 10.55
CA ALA A 300 -1.48 8.67 10.81
C ALA A 300 -0.35 9.27 9.97
N GLN A 301 -0.58 9.44 8.66
CA GLN A 301 0.34 10.12 7.77
C GLN A 301 0.63 11.57 8.22
N PHE A 302 -0.37 12.34 8.63
CA PHE A 302 -0.14 13.70 9.15
C PHE A 302 0.72 13.69 10.42
N ALA A 303 0.53 12.70 11.29
CA ALA A 303 1.37 12.51 12.47
C ALA A 303 2.80 12.04 12.12
N PHE A 304 2.97 11.27 11.04
CA PHE A 304 4.26 10.73 10.59
C PHE A 304 5.04 11.66 9.66
N GLY A 305 4.32 12.47 8.90
CA GLY A 305 4.87 13.41 7.95
C GLY A 305 5.79 14.39 8.64
N ARG A 306 6.86 14.78 7.94
CA ARG A 306 7.61 15.98 8.31
C ARG A 306 6.58 17.11 8.40
N LEU A 307 6.56 17.85 9.51
CA LEU A 307 5.83 19.11 9.61
C LEU A 307 6.54 20.08 8.66
N ASP A 308 6.39 19.88 7.36
CA ASP A 308 6.65 20.94 6.41
C ASP A 308 5.33 21.68 6.26
N LEU A 309 5.00 22.46 7.31
CA LEU A 309 3.86 23.37 7.35
C LEU A 309 3.87 24.38 6.18
N TYR A 310 4.99 24.48 5.46
CA TYR A 310 5.16 25.31 4.28
C TYR A 310 4.65 24.64 2.99
N SER A 311 4.53 23.31 2.96
CA SER A 311 3.87 22.61 1.86
C SER A 311 2.43 22.31 2.28
N VAL A 312 1.45 22.86 1.54
CA VAL A 312 0.05 22.44 1.66
C VAL A 312 -0.04 21.04 1.03
N ASN A 313 0.49 20.03 1.73
CA ASN A 313 0.46 18.66 1.25
C ASN A 313 -1.00 18.22 1.25
N PRO A 314 -1.43 17.50 0.20
CA PRO A 314 -2.80 17.08 0.08
C PRO A 314 -3.35 16.23 1.23
N GLY A 315 -2.50 15.61 2.07
CA GLY A 315 -2.94 14.97 3.32
C GLY A 315 -3.54 15.96 4.34
N SER A 316 -3.07 17.20 4.37
CA SER A 316 -3.51 18.23 5.34
C SER A 316 -4.93 18.75 5.08
N VAL A 317 -5.32 18.93 3.82
CA VAL A 317 -6.68 19.33 3.42
C VAL A 317 -7.69 18.21 3.71
N LEU A 318 -7.31 16.96 3.42
CA LEU A 318 -8.11 15.79 3.76
C LEU A 318 -8.32 15.65 5.27
N VAL A 319 -7.23 15.77 6.03
CA VAL A 319 -7.28 15.72 7.49
C VAL A 319 -8.12 16.86 8.05
N GLY A 320 -7.91 18.10 7.59
CA GLY A 320 -8.67 19.27 8.05
C GLY A 320 -10.18 19.14 7.77
N GLY A 321 -10.56 18.73 6.56
CA GLY A 321 -11.96 18.54 6.18
C GLY A 321 -12.65 17.40 6.95
N TYR A 322 -11.98 16.26 7.11
CA TYR A 322 -12.54 15.14 7.87
C TYR A 322 -12.59 15.41 9.37
N VAL A 323 -11.57 16.07 9.93
CA VAL A 323 -11.57 16.48 11.34
C VAL A 323 -12.71 17.47 11.60
N ALA A 324 -12.91 18.47 10.75
CA ALA A 324 -14.04 19.39 10.83
C ALA A 324 -15.39 18.66 10.74
N ALA A 325 -15.52 17.68 9.85
CA ALA A 325 -16.71 16.84 9.74
C ALA A 325 -16.96 16.03 11.02
N LEU A 326 -15.94 15.40 11.59
CA LEU A 326 -16.05 14.65 12.85
C LEU A 326 -16.41 15.56 14.02
N PHE A 327 -15.84 16.77 14.10
CA PHE A 327 -16.21 17.77 15.10
C PHE A 327 -17.67 18.22 14.94
N TYR A 328 -18.12 18.50 13.72
CA TYR A 328 -19.52 18.84 13.43
C TYR A 328 -20.47 17.70 13.85
N ILE A 329 -20.14 16.46 13.48
CA ILE A 329 -20.91 15.26 13.84
C ILE A 329 -20.92 15.06 15.36
N GLY A 330 -19.78 15.22 16.02
CA GLY A 330 -19.62 15.13 17.47
C GLY A 330 -20.41 16.21 18.22
N ALA A 331 -20.37 17.46 17.74
CA ALA A 331 -21.16 18.55 18.27
C ALA A 331 -22.66 18.27 18.15
N MET A 332 -23.11 17.76 17.01
CA MET A 332 -24.50 17.33 16.81
C MET A 332 -24.88 16.12 17.68
N TYR A 333 -23.96 15.18 17.89
CA TYR A 333 -24.16 14.06 18.81
C TYR A 333 -24.40 14.55 20.25
N ILE A 334 -23.59 15.50 20.71
CA ILE A 334 -23.69 16.10 22.05
C ILE A 334 -24.97 16.95 22.19
N ASN A 335 -25.28 17.78 21.19
CA ASN A 335 -26.42 18.70 21.20
C ASN A 335 -27.77 18.01 20.92
N SER A 336 -27.76 16.84 20.29
CA SER A 336 -28.97 16.04 20.18
C SER A 336 -29.28 15.40 21.54
N GLY A 337 -30.31 15.88 22.24
CA GLY A 337 -30.98 15.09 23.28
C GLY A 337 -31.50 13.76 22.68
N ARG A 338 -31.98 12.80 23.48
CA ARG A 338 -32.44 11.48 22.99
C ARG A 338 -33.41 11.52 21.80
N ALA A 339 -34.16 12.61 21.62
CA ALA A 339 -35.35 12.69 20.78
C ALA A 339 -35.19 12.92 19.25
N ARG A 340 -34.01 13.10 18.65
CA ARG A 340 -33.93 13.31 17.17
C ARG A 340 -32.79 12.58 16.45
N THR A 341 -32.93 11.27 16.31
CA THR A 341 -32.08 10.36 15.48
C THR A 341 -31.90 10.87 14.05
N GLU A 342 -32.97 11.36 13.43
CA GLU A 342 -32.96 11.81 12.02
C GLU A 342 -32.05 13.03 11.79
N ILE A 343 -31.99 13.97 12.76
CA ILE A 343 -31.08 15.12 12.66
C ILE A 343 -29.63 14.66 12.67
N PHE A 344 -29.30 13.72 13.55
CA PHE A 344 -27.95 13.15 13.61
C PHE A 344 -27.59 12.42 12.31
N GLU A 345 -28.48 11.59 11.77
CA GLU A 345 -28.25 10.89 10.49
C GLU A 345 -28.01 11.86 9.33
N ARG A 346 -28.82 12.93 9.22
CA ARG A 346 -28.63 13.97 8.21
C ARG A 346 -27.30 14.69 8.39
N ALA A 347 -26.91 15.02 9.63
CA ALA A 347 -25.63 15.64 9.93
C ALA A 347 -24.45 14.72 9.60
N PHE A 348 -24.55 13.42 9.94
CA PHE A 348 -23.55 12.41 9.63
C PHE A 348 -23.35 12.25 8.13
N VAL A 349 -24.45 12.08 7.37
CA VAL A 349 -24.41 11.97 5.92
C VAL A 349 -23.82 13.24 5.29
N ARG A 350 -24.31 14.42 5.68
CA ARG A 350 -23.81 15.70 5.14
C ARG A 350 -22.33 15.91 5.44
N GLY A 351 -21.90 15.68 6.68
CA GLY A 351 -20.52 15.87 7.10
C GLY A 351 -19.56 14.94 6.36
N THR A 352 -19.88 13.64 6.33
CA THR A 352 -19.01 12.64 5.67
C THR A 352 -19.02 12.76 4.15
N LEU A 353 -20.16 13.08 3.51
CA LEU A 353 -20.21 13.33 2.07
C LEU A 353 -19.51 14.64 1.69
N ALA A 354 -19.66 15.71 2.48
CA ALA A 354 -18.92 16.95 2.23
C ALA A 354 -17.41 16.71 2.28
N ALA A 355 -16.93 15.96 3.28
CA ALA A 355 -15.52 15.59 3.39
C ALA A 355 -15.05 14.73 2.19
N ALA A 356 -15.87 13.76 1.75
CA ALA A 356 -15.58 12.94 0.57
C ALA A 356 -15.56 13.76 -0.74
N VAL A 357 -16.48 14.71 -0.92
CA VAL A 357 -16.52 15.61 -2.08
C VAL A 357 -15.31 16.53 -2.10
N VAL A 358 -14.97 17.16 -0.96
CA VAL A 358 -13.78 18.02 -0.86
C VAL A 358 -12.52 17.22 -1.17
N SER A 359 -12.40 16.02 -0.61
CA SER A 359 -11.32 15.07 -0.92
C SER A 359 -11.21 14.78 -2.41
N PHE A 360 -12.32 14.36 -3.03
CA PHE A 360 -12.39 14.01 -4.43
C PHE A 360 -12.00 15.17 -5.35
N LEU A 361 -12.62 16.35 -5.13
CA LEU A 361 -12.38 17.52 -5.95
C LEU A 361 -10.93 17.99 -5.86
N TYR A 362 -10.36 17.94 -4.67
CA TYR A 362 -9.00 18.37 -4.44
C TYR A 362 -7.98 17.39 -5.05
N ASP A 363 -8.19 16.08 -4.88
CA ASP A 363 -7.34 15.06 -5.50
C ASP A 363 -7.37 15.16 -7.02
N HIS A 364 -8.55 15.35 -7.60
CA HIS A 364 -8.70 15.50 -9.05
C HIS A 364 -8.15 16.84 -9.53
N PHE A 365 -8.35 17.93 -8.78
CA PHE A 365 -7.71 19.21 -9.09
C PHE A 365 -6.19 19.06 -9.21
N ASN A 366 -5.53 18.37 -8.27
CA ASN A 366 -4.08 18.14 -8.34
C ASN A 366 -3.66 17.29 -9.56
N VAL A 367 -4.50 16.33 -9.98
CA VAL A 367 -4.25 15.57 -11.21
C VAL A 367 -4.25 16.48 -12.45
N PHE A 368 -5.15 17.46 -12.52
CA PHE A 368 -5.25 18.37 -13.67
C PHE A 368 -4.29 19.56 -13.60
N ALA A 369 -4.11 20.17 -12.42
CA ALA A 369 -3.31 21.37 -12.23
C ALA A 369 -1.80 21.08 -12.16
N ASP A 370 -1.40 20.12 -11.33
CA ASP A 370 0.01 19.81 -11.08
C ASP A 370 0.53 18.69 -11.98
N ASN A 371 -0.34 18.18 -12.86
CA ASN A 371 -0.08 17.00 -13.69
C ASN A 371 0.50 15.87 -12.83
N LEU A 372 -0.18 15.55 -11.72
CA LEU A 372 0.25 14.53 -10.75
C LEU A 372 0.70 13.24 -11.48
N TYR A 373 1.91 12.77 -11.18
CA TYR A 373 2.61 11.63 -11.84
C TYR A 373 2.88 11.77 -13.36
N ARG A 374 2.59 12.92 -13.95
CA ARG A 374 2.88 13.31 -15.33
C ARG A 374 2.39 12.32 -16.40
N GLY A 375 1.39 11.49 -16.08
CA GLY A 375 0.90 10.44 -16.96
C GLY A 375 1.98 9.42 -17.34
N ALA A 376 2.85 9.04 -16.39
CA ALA A 376 3.99 8.16 -16.65
C ALA A 376 3.60 6.89 -17.42
N ASP A 377 2.56 6.19 -16.96
CA ASP A 377 2.11 4.96 -17.61
C ASP A 377 1.48 5.24 -18.98
N PHE A 378 0.61 6.26 -19.07
CA PHE A 378 0.02 6.67 -20.35
C PHE A 378 1.08 6.92 -21.43
N LYS A 379 2.17 7.62 -21.08
CA LYS A 379 3.27 7.93 -21.99
C LYS A 379 3.98 6.70 -22.52
N VAL A 380 4.15 5.67 -21.70
CA VAL A 380 4.75 4.38 -22.13
C VAL A 380 3.91 3.74 -23.24
N TYR A 381 2.59 3.61 -23.03
CA TYR A 381 1.72 2.95 -24.00
C TYR A 381 1.41 3.80 -25.23
N TYR A 382 1.26 5.11 -25.05
CA TYR A 382 1.09 6.06 -26.15
C TYR A 382 2.34 6.11 -27.02
N GLY A 383 3.53 6.15 -26.40
CA GLY A 383 4.82 6.10 -27.08
C GLY A 383 5.04 4.79 -27.84
N ALA A 384 4.68 3.64 -27.26
CA ALA A 384 4.74 2.35 -27.94
C ALA A 384 3.85 2.32 -29.20
N LEU A 385 2.65 2.90 -29.14
CA LEU A 385 1.75 2.94 -30.28
C LEU A 385 2.19 3.96 -31.34
N MET A 386 2.75 5.11 -30.94
CA MET A 386 3.41 6.06 -31.85
C MET A 386 4.59 5.41 -32.59
N ARG A 387 5.42 4.66 -31.87
CA ARG A 387 6.54 3.88 -32.45
C ARG A 387 6.04 2.85 -33.45
N PHE A 388 4.96 2.14 -33.12
CA PHE A 388 4.33 1.16 -33.99
C PHE A 388 3.77 1.79 -35.28
N GLU A 389 3.07 2.92 -35.18
CA GLU A 389 2.58 3.67 -36.34
C GLU A 389 3.72 4.20 -37.24
N GLY A 390 4.90 4.44 -36.67
CA GLY A 390 6.13 4.76 -37.40
C GLY A 390 6.84 3.55 -38.04
N GLY A 391 6.28 2.34 -37.95
CA GLY A 391 6.85 1.11 -38.49
C GLY A 391 7.76 0.33 -37.53
N GLY A 392 7.88 0.76 -36.27
CA GLY A 392 8.64 0.05 -35.23
C GLY A 392 7.82 -1.04 -34.52
N PRO A 393 8.43 -1.79 -33.58
CA PRO A 393 7.70 -2.81 -32.82
C PRO A 393 6.78 -2.17 -31.76
N LEU A 394 5.59 -2.73 -31.59
CA LEU A 394 4.67 -2.36 -30.50
C LEU A 394 5.22 -2.81 -29.13
N TYR A 395 5.86 -3.98 -29.12
CA TYR A 395 6.46 -4.61 -27.94
C TYR A 395 7.94 -4.86 -28.19
N ASP A 396 8.80 -4.29 -27.34
CA ASP A 396 10.23 -4.53 -27.36
C ASP A 396 10.62 -5.49 -26.21
N LEU A 397 11.02 -6.71 -26.55
CA LEU A 397 11.38 -7.74 -25.56
C LEU A 397 12.62 -7.36 -24.75
N ASN A 398 13.53 -6.57 -25.31
CA ASN A 398 14.73 -6.11 -24.62
C ASN A 398 14.35 -5.05 -23.57
N GLU A 399 13.50 -4.08 -23.94
CA GLU A 399 12.94 -3.11 -22.98
C GLU A 399 12.12 -3.86 -21.90
N ILE A 400 11.29 -4.83 -22.28
CA ILE A 400 10.50 -5.62 -21.33
C ILE A 400 11.39 -6.36 -20.33
N ALA A 401 12.51 -6.95 -20.78
CA ALA A 401 13.42 -7.71 -19.94
C ALA A 401 14.27 -6.83 -19.00
N ASN A 402 14.68 -5.65 -19.47
CA ASN A 402 15.74 -4.86 -18.82
C ASN A 402 15.26 -3.53 -18.22
N LEU A 403 14.10 -3.00 -18.62
CA LEU A 403 13.57 -1.71 -18.18
C LEU A 403 12.19 -1.86 -17.50
N PRO A 404 12.15 -2.30 -16.23
CA PRO A 404 10.92 -2.34 -15.45
C PRO A 404 10.30 -0.94 -15.35
N GLY A 405 9.00 -0.85 -15.63
CA GLY A 405 8.24 0.40 -15.62
C GLY A 405 8.32 1.26 -16.90
N ALA A 406 9.28 1.03 -17.80
CA ALA A 406 9.43 1.83 -19.03
C ALA A 406 8.94 1.13 -20.30
N ALA A 407 8.66 -0.18 -20.23
CA ALA A 407 8.24 -0.98 -21.38
C ALA A 407 6.72 -1.24 -21.40
N ALA A 408 6.12 -1.25 -22.59
CA ALA A 408 4.72 -1.64 -22.77
C ALA A 408 4.54 -3.14 -22.48
N ARG A 409 3.80 -3.48 -21.42
CA ARG A 409 3.54 -4.87 -21.00
C ARG A 409 2.04 -5.24 -20.98
N MET A 410 1.17 -4.29 -21.31
CA MET A 410 -0.28 -4.49 -21.31
C MET A 410 -0.75 -5.24 -22.55
N PRO A 411 -1.85 -6.01 -22.45
CA PRO A 411 -2.46 -6.65 -23.62
C PRO A 411 -2.87 -5.63 -24.68
N PRO A 412 -2.86 -5.97 -25.97
CA PRO A 412 -3.06 -5.00 -27.05
C PRO A 412 -4.43 -4.33 -27.08
N GLY A 413 -5.39 -4.75 -26.23
CA GLY A 413 -6.67 -4.07 -26.08
C GLY A 413 -6.56 -2.60 -25.66
N PHE A 414 -5.43 -2.18 -25.06
CA PHE A 414 -5.16 -0.76 -24.78
C PHE A 414 -5.17 0.10 -26.06
N SER A 415 -4.81 -0.50 -27.21
CA SER A 415 -4.79 0.18 -28.51
C SER A 415 -6.18 0.70 -28.90
N LEU A 416 -7.28 0.05 -28.49
CA LEU A 416 -8.64 0.50 -28.82
C LEU A 416 -8.95 1.90 -28.29
N THR A 417 -8.32 2.27 -27.17
CA THR A 417 -8.48 3.59 -26.55
C THR A 417 -7.38 4.57 -26.95
N MET A 418 -6.18 4.09 -27.22
CA MET A 418 -5.02 4.96 -27.51
C MET A 418 -4.86 5.28 -28.99
N TRP A 419 -5.25 4.36 -29.88
CA TRP A 419 -5.10 4.53 -31.32
C TRP A 419 -5.86 5.76 -31.84
N PRO A 420 -7.12 6.02 -31.43
CA PRO A 420 -7.79 7.26 -31.82
C PRO A 420 -7.06 8.52 -31.32
N LEU A 421 -6.46 8.47 -30.13
CA LEU A 421 -5.71 9.60 -29.56
C LEU A 421 -4.41 9.84 -30.33
N VAL A 422 -3.67 8.77 -30.65
CA VAL A 422 -2.46 8.82 -31.49
C VAL A 422 -2.78 9.43 -32.86
N ARG A 423 -3.89 9.02 -33.48
CA ARG A 423 -4.32 9.56 -34.78
C ARG A 423 -4.75 11.03 -34.71
N LEU A 424 -5.36 11.46 -33.60
CA LEU A 424 -5.85 12.82 -33.43
C LEU A 424 -4.77 13.82 -33.02
N PHE A 425 -3.86 13.41 -32.12
CA PHE A 425 -2.89 14.32 -31.49
C PHE A 425 -1.44 14.05 -31.92
N GLY A 426 -1.15 12.91 -32.52
CA GLY A 426 0.19 12.55 -32.98
C GLY A 426 1.26 12.75 -31.88
N PRO A 427 2.29 13.56 -32.09
CA PRO A 427 3.34 13.79 -31.08
C PRO A 427 2.89 14.64 -29.87
N ASP A 428 1.70 15.26 -29.88
CA ASP A 428 1.20 16.04 -28.75
C ASP A 428 0.60 15.15 -27.64
N VAL A 429 1.50 14.51 -26.89
CA VAL A 429 1.16 13.59 -25.81
C VAL A 429 0.39 14.29 -24.68
N ASN A 430 0.60 15.58 -24.46
CA ASN A 430 -0.06 16.30 -23.37
C ASN A 430 -1.55 16.53 -23.66
N SER A 431 -1.89 16.92 -24.88
CA SER A 431 -3.29 17.04 -25.31
C SER A 431 -3.99 15.68 -25.34
N ALA A 432 -3.29 14.63 -25.75
CA ALA A 432 -3.79 13.26 -25.69
C ALA A 432 -4.07 12.81 -24.24
N LEU A 433 -3.14 13.06 -23.33
CA LEU A 433 -3.27 12.74 -21.90
C LEU A 433 -4.41 13.52 -21.25
N LEU A 434 -4.54 14.81 -21.55
CA LEU A 434 -5.65 15.64 -21.05
C LEU A 434 -7.01 15.08 -21.52
N THR A 435 -7.11 14.75 -22.81
CA THR A 435 -8.32 14.14 -23.40
C THR A 435 -8.65 12.81 -22.73
N TRP A 436 -7.64 11.98 -22.48
CA TRP A 436 -7.79 10.72 -21.77
C TRP A 436 -8.31 10.91 -20.34
N ARG A 437 -7.79 11.90 -19.61
CA ARG A 437 -8.27 12.22 -18.25
C ARG A 437 -9.71 12.69 -18.25
N ILE A 438 -10.07 13.60 -19.15
CA ILE A 438 -11.45 14.08 -19.32
C ILE A 438 -12.39 12.91 -19.62
N PHE A 439 -12.00 12.00 -20.52
CA PHE A 439 -12.78 10.81 -20.83
C PHE A 439 -13.03 9.94 -19.58
N ASN A 440 -12.00 9.68 -18.77
CA ASN A 440 -12.15 8.86 -17.57
C ASN A 440 -13.01 9.56 -16.49
N GLU A 441 -12.91 10.89 -16.34
CA GLU A 441 -13.79 11.66 -15.44
C GLU A 441 -15.26 11.57 -15.85
N LEU A 442 -15.55 11.75 -17.15
CA LEU A 442 -16.91 11.61 -17.67
C LEU A 442 -17.45 10.18 -17.48
N LEU A 443 -16.57 9.18 -17.54
CA LEU A 443 -16.92 7.77 -17.32
C LEU A 443 -17.35 7.49 -15.86
N LEU A 444 -16.99 8.32 -14.89
CA LEU A 444 -17.44 8.17 -13.50
C LEU A 444 -18.95 8.34 -13.34
N ILE A 445 -19.60 9.14 -14.19
CA ILE A 445 -21.05 9.36 -14.16
C ILE A 445 -21.83 8.04 -14.39
N PRO A 446 -21.65 7.32 -15.51
CA PRO A 446 -22.33 6.04 -15.72
C PRO A 446 -21.85 4.96 -14.75
N ILE A 447 -20.59 4.99 -14.27
CA ILE A 447 -20.12 4.09 -13.21
C ILE A 447 -20.99 4.26 -11.96
N ILE A 448 -21.09 5.48 -11.44
CA ILE A 448 -21.86 5.76 -10.22
C ILE A 448 -23.33 5.41 -10.41
N PHE A 449 -23.90 5.72 -11.58
CA PHE A 449 -25.26 5.30 -11.91
C PHE A 449 -25.45 3.78 -11.84
N LEU A 450 -24.56 3.00 -12.47
CA LEU A 450 -24.61 1.53 -12.44
C LEU A 450 -24.40 0.98 -11.01
N LEU A 451 -23.49 1.57 -10.23
CA LEU A 451 -23.24 1.16 -8.85
C LEU A 451 -24.45 1.47 -7.95
N LEU A 452 -25.10 2.63 -8.10
CA LEU A 452 -26.35 2.96 -7.40
C LEU A 452 -27.48 2.02 -7.82
N LYS A 453 -27.62 1.73 -9.11
CA LYS A 453 -28.60 0.76 -9.62
C LYS A 453 -28.34 -0.64 -9.10
N THR A 454 -27.09 -1.01 -8.84
CA THR A 454 -26.72 -2.36 -8.38
C THR A 454 -26.83 -2.49 -6.86
N PHE A 455 -26.17 -1.60 -6.11
CA PHE A 455 -25.95 -1.68 -4.66
C PHE A 455 -26.76 -0.67 -3.84
N GLY A 456 -27.26 0.40 -4.46
CA GLY A 456 -28.04 1.45 -3.79
C GLY A 456 -29.49 1.07 -3.49
N GLY A 457 -30.30 2.10 -3.25
CA GLY A 457 -31.70 2.03 -2.85
C GLY A 457 -31.93 2.04 -1.34
N GLU A 458 -33.16 1.76 -0.95
CA GLU A 458 -33.56 1.54 0.43
C GLU A 458 -33.97 0.07 0.60
N ARG A 459 -33.50 -0.58 1.66
CA ARG A 459 -33.82 -1.98 1.97
C ARG A 459 -34.08 -2.09 3.46
N ASP A 460 -35.27 -2.55 3.85
CA ASP A 460 -35.69 -2.67 5.25
C ASP A 460 -35.45 -1.41 6.09
N GLY A 461 -35.75 -0.24 5.51
CA GLY A 461 -35.53 1.07 6.15
C GLY A 461 -34.08 1.56 6.16
N ILE A 462 -33.14 0.80 5.58
CA ILE A 462 -31.71 1.16 5.49
C ILE A 462 -31.43 1.86 4.16
N LYS A 463 -30.88 3.07 4.21
CA LYS A 463 -30.59 3.92 3.04
C LYS A 463 -29.16 3.70 2.55
N PHE A 464 -28.98 3.00 1.42
CA PHE A 464 -27.66 2.66 0.89
C PHE A 464 -27.02 3.76 0.03
N ASN A 465 -27.82 4.65 -0.58
CA ASN A 465 -27.29 5.66 -1.49
C ASN A 465 -26.17 6.52 -0.90
N PRO A 466 -26.27 7.06 0.33
CA PRO A 466 -25.18 7.82 0.94
C PRO A 466 -23.88 7.01 1.08
N ALA A 467 -24.00 5.72 1.40
CA ALA A 467 -22.86 4.83 1.51
C ALA A 467 -22.17 4.61 0.17
N VAL A 468 -22.93 4.38 -0.91
CA VAL A 468 -22.38 4.21 -2.26
C VAL A 468 -21.63 5.47 -2.70
N TRP A 469 -22.22 6.65 -2.48
CA TRP A 469 -21.57 7.93 -2.79
C TRP A 469 -20.30 8.13 -1.99
N PHE A 470 -20.35 7.95 -0.67
CA PHE A 470 -19.17 8.09 0.19
C PHE A 470 -18.04 7.15 -0.23
N LEU A 471 -18.34 5.85 -0.37
CA LEU A 471 -17.32 4.84 -0.67
C LEU A 471 -16.69 5.04 -2.05
N GLY A 472 -17.48 5.54 -3.03
CA GLY A 472 -16.98 5.86 -4.37
C GLY A 472 -16.12 7.13 -4.41
N LEU A 473 -16.61 8.23 -3.81
CA LEU A 473 -15.90 9.52 -3.82
C LEU A 473 -14.64 9.50 -2.96
N SER A 474 -14.64 8.74 -1.87
CA SER A 474 -13.48 8.60 -0.99
C SER A 474 -12.45 7.58 -1.52
N PHE A 475 -12.68 6.94 -2.67
CA PHE A 475 -11.77 5.93 -3.22
C PHE A 475 -10.61 6.58 -3.99
N GLY A 476 -9.61 7.09 -3.27
CA GLY A 476 -8.47 7.84 -3.82
C GLY A 476 -7.68 7.11 -4.91
N GLN A 477 -7.79 5.79 -5.04
CA GLN A 477 -7.16 5.06 -6.16
C GLN A 477 -7.69 5.47 -7.54
N ILE A 478 -8.87 6.10 -7.60
CA ILE A 478 -9.41 6.67 -8.85
C ILE A 478 -8.53 7.83 -9.32
N SER A 479 -8.18 8.77 -8.42
CA SER A 479 -7.33 9.92 -8.75
C SER A 479 -5.92 9.47 -9.12
N GLU A 480 -5.38 8.48 -8.41
CA GLU A 480 -4.11 7.82 -8.76
C GLU A 480 -4.14 7.23 -10.17
N SER A 481 -5.20 6.49 -10.51
CA SER A 481 -5.36 5.93 -11.86
C SER A 481 -5.41 7.03 -12.93
N LEU A 482 -6.03 8.18 -12.64
CA LEU A 482 -6.06 9.34 -13.55
C LEU A 482 -4.70 10.02 -13.68
N GLY A 483 -3.97 10.17 -12.57
CA GLY A 483 -2.64 10.77 -12.52
C GLY A 483 -1.63 10.01 -13.39
N TYR A 484 -1.55 8.70 -13.21
CA TYR A 484 -0.71 7.81 -14.03
C TYR A 484 -1.25 7.61 -15.46
N GLY A 485 -2.53 7.89 -15.69
CA GLY A 485 -3.21 7.72 -16.98
C GLY A 485 -3.51 6.25 -17.30
N GLN A 486 -3.92 5.50 -16.29
CA GLN A 486 -4.22 4.07 -16.31
C GLN A 486 -5.66 3.74 -16.71
N TRP A 487 -5.91 2.49 -17.13
CA TRP A 487 -7.21 1.97 -17.59
C TRP A 487 -8.16 1.50 -16.49
N ASN A 488 -7.81 1.65 -15.21
CA ASN A 488 -8.57 0.98 -14.15
C ASN A 488 -9.99 1.54 -13.99
N VAL A 489 -10.23 2.80 -14.36
CA VAL A 489 -11.59 3.39 -14.37
C VAL A 489 -12.43 2.76 -15.49
N VAL A 490 -11.85 2.52 -16.67
CA VAL A 490 -12.52 1.78 -17.76
C VAL A 490 -12.82 0.34 -17.33
N VAL A 491 -11.85 -0.33 -16.70
CA VAL A 491 -12.05 -1.68 -16.12
C VAL A 491 -13.20 -1.67 -15.10
N LEU A 492 -13.26 -0.68 -14.21
CA LEU A 492 -14.33 -0.53 -13.23
C LEU A 492 -15.69 -0.34 -13.87
N PHE A 493 -15.80 0.46 -14.94
CA PHE A 493 -17.05 0.64 -15.69
C PHE A 493 -17.61 -0.68 -16.20
N PHE A 494 -16.79 -1.48 -16.86
CA PHE A 494 -17.23 -2.76 -17.39
C PHE A 494 -17.51 -3.80 -16.30
N LEU A 495 -16.78 -3.77 -15.18
CA LEU A 495 -17.11 -4.61 -14.02
C LEU A 495 -18.40 -4.18 -13.31
N ALA A 496 -18.70 -2.89 -13.25
CA ALA A 496 -19.99 -2.38 -12.79
C ALA A 496 -21.12 -2.81 -13.73
N LEU A 497 -20.88 -2.79 -15.04
CA LEU A 497 -21.82 -3.29 -16.05
C LEU A 497 -22.04 -4.80 -15.93
N MET A 498 -20.97 -5.57 -15.67
CA MET A 498 -21.05 -7.01 -15.38
C MET A 498 -21.89 -7.25 -14.12
N ALA A 499 -21.62 -6.54 -13.02
CA ALA A 499 -22.35 -6.68 -11.76
C ALA A 499 -23.84 -6.33 -11.90
N TYR A 500 -24.14 -5.28 -12.69
CA TYR A 500 -25.50 -4.92 -13.05
C TYR A 500 -26.17 -5.99 -13.91
N GLY A 501 -25.48 -6.51 -14.93
CA GLY A 501 -25.98 -7.61 -15.76
C GLY A 501 -26.28 -8.87 -14.98
N VAL A 502 -25.44 -9.20 -13.98
CA VAL A 502 -25.67 -10.30 -13.04
C VAL A 502 -26.89 -10.05 -12.18
N LYS A 503 -27.03 -8.84 -11.61
CA LYS A 503 -28.23 -8.45 -10.83
C LYS A 503 -29.52 -8.63 -11.63
N GLU A 504 -29.47 -8.27 -12.91
CA GLU A 504 -30.61 -8.37 -13.84
C GLU A 504 -30.85 -9.79 -14.38
N GLY A 505 -30.03 -10.78 -14.00
CA GLY A 505 -30.11 -12.14 -14.54
C GLY A 505 -29.70 -12.26 -16.02
N LYS A 506 -29.06 -11.23 -16.59
CA LYS A 506 -28.67 -11.15 -18.01
C LYS A 506 -27.25 -11.69 -18.21
N ALA A 507 -27.07 -12.99 -18.00
CA ALA A 507 -25.75 -13.64 -18.01
C ALA A 507 -24.91 -13.36 -19.26
N PHE A 508 -25.51 -13.38 -20.47
CA PHE A 508 -24.80 -13.05 -21.71
C PHE A 508 -24.22 -11.64 -21.72
N ARG A 509 -25.00 -10.64 -21.28
CA ARG A 509 -24.53 -9.24 -21.21
C ARG A 509 -23.43 -9.08 -20.16
N ALA A 510 -23.54 -9.79 -19.03
CA ALA A 510 -22.51 -9.79 -18.02
C ALA A 510 -21.19 -10.40 -18.53
N GLY A 511 -21.27 -11.51 -19.28
CA GLY A 511 -20.12 -12.12 -19.94
C GLY A 511 -19.47 -11.20 -20.98
N ALA A 512 -20.29 -10.61 -21.85
CA ALA A 512 -19.80 -9.67 -22.88
C ALA A 512 -19.14 -8.44 -22.25
N ALA A 513 -19.70 -7.90 -21.16
CA ALA A 513 -19.10 -6.80 -20.43
C ALA A 513 -17.73 -7.16 -19.84
N LEU A 514 -17.51 -8.41 -19.40
CA LEU A 514 -16.23 -8.87 -18.85
C LEU A 514 -15.10 -8.92 -19.90
N ALA A 515 -15.42 -9.04 -21.19
CA ALA A 515 -14.41 -9.18 -22.24
C ALA A 515 -13.47 -7.95 -22.33
N MET A 516 -14.00 -6.74 -22.18
CA MET A 516 -13.18 -5.51 -22.28
C MET A 516 -12.17 -5.36 -21.14
N PRO A 517 -12.54 -5.54 -19.86
CA PRO A 517 -11.58 -5.65 -18.76
C PRO A 517 -10.44 -6.62 -19.04
N VAL A 518 -10.75 -7.83 -19.54
CA VAL A 518 -9.76 -8.88 -19.83
C VAL A 518 -8.82 -8.47 -20.96
N ALA A 519 -9.35 -7.82 -21.99
CA ALA A 519 -8.56 -7.31 -23.10
C ALA A 519 -7.69 -6.10 -22.73
N LEU A 520 -8.07 -5.33 -21.71
CA LEU A 520 -7.27 -4.21 -21.21
C LEU A 520 -6.21 -4.68 -20.20
N LYS A 521 -6.56 -5.60 -19.31
CA LYS A 521 -5.69 -6.20 -18.30
C LYS A 521 -6.10 -7.64 -18.11
N LEU A 522 -5.17 -8.60 -18.05
CA LEU A 522 -5.56 -10.01 -17.99
C LEU A 522 -6.24 -10.41 -16.66
N TYR A 523 -5.89 -9.75 -15.56
CA TYR A 523 -6.29 -10.20 -14.22
C TYR A 523 -7.81 -10.34 -13.96
N PRO A 524 -8.72 -9.51 -14.52
CA PRO A 524 -10.16 -9.68 -14.35
C PRO A 524 -10.70 -10.98 -14.94
N VAL A 525 -9.93 -11.74 -15.74
CA VAL A 525 -10.34 -13.04 -16.32
C VAL A 525 -10.79 -14.03 -15.25
N VAL A 526 -10.27 -13.91 -14.02
CA VAL A 526 -10.73 -14.64 -12.83
C VAL A 526 -12.23 -14.51 -12.61
N SER A 527 -12.83 -13.38 -12.97
CA SER A 527 -14.28 -13.17 -12.87
C SER A 527 -15.09 -14.12 -13.76
N ALA A 528 -14.48 -14.76 -14.77
CA ALA A 528 -15.14 -15.80 -15.56
C ALA A 528 -15.48 -17.05 -14.74
N LEU A 529 -14.75 -17.29 -13.64
CA LEU A 529 -15.07 -18.35 -12.67
C LEU A 529 -16.49 -18.19 -12.10
N TYR A 530 -17.03 -16.96 -12.08
CA TYR A 530 -18.41 -16.71 -11.71
C TYR A 530 -19.36 -17.58 -12.52
N PHE A 531 -19.19 -17.62 -13.86
CA PHE A 531 -20.07 -18.37 -14.76
C PHE A 531 -19.79 -19.87 -14.70
N LEU A 532 -18.52 -20.27 -14.60
CA LEU A 532 -18.11 -21.67 -14.54
C LEU A 532 -18.64 -22.40 -13.30
N LEU A 533 -18.78 -21.67 -12.18
CA LEU A 533 -19.19 -22.23 -10.90
C LEU A 533 -20.68 -22.03 -10.61
N GLN A 534 -21.46 -21.58 -11.59
CA GLN A 534 -22.91 -21.52 -11.46
C GLN A 534 -23.52 -22.92 -11.48
N LYS A 535 -24.48 -23.16 -10.58
CA LYS A 535 -25.32 -24.38 -10.63
C LYS A 535 -26.31 -24.37 -11.80
N ASN A 536 -26.64 -23.19 -12.31
CA ASN A 536 -27.52 -23.04 -13.47
C ASN A 536 -26.68 -23.07 -14.76
N TRP A 537 -26.66 -24.24 -15.41
CA TRP A 537 -25.90 -24.47 -16.65
C TRP A 537 -26.28 -23.49 -17.78
N ARG A 538 -27.54 -23.04 -17.84
CA ARG A 538 -27.99 -22.08 -18.87
C ARG A 538 -27.35 -20.71 -18.65
N ASN A 539 -27.27 -20.25 -17.40
CA ASN A 539 -26.60 -19.00 -17.05
C ASN A 539 -25.08 -19.11 -17.23
N ALA A 540 -24.50 -20.25 -16.84
CA ALA A 540 -23.08 -20.54 -17.08
C ALA A 540 -22.75 -20.45 -18.57
N ARG A 541 -23.46 -21.22 -19.41
CA ARG A 541 -23.29 -21.23 -20.87
C ARG A 541 -23.48 -19.84 -21.47
N ASN A 542 -24.57 -19.15 -21.13
CA ASN A 542 -24.86 -17.84 -21.69
C ASN A 542 -23.80 -16.80 -21.31
N GLY A 543 -23.31 -16.83 -20.07
CA GLY A 543 -22.22 -15.96 -19.62
C GLY A 543 -20.92 -16.22 -20.37
N LEU A 544 -20.53 -17.49 -20.53
CA LEU A 544 -19.34 -17.85 -21.29
C LEU A 544 -19.47 -17.49 -22.78
N LEU A 545 -20.63 -17.72 -23.39
CA LEU A 545 -20.91 -17.29 -24.77
C LEU A 545 -20.83 -15.77 -24.92
N GLY A 546 -21.33 -15.03 -23.93
CA GLY A 546 -21.19 -13.58 -23.88
C GLY A 546 -19.73 -13.13 -23.84
N LEU A 547 -18.93 -13.76 -22.98
CA LEU A 547 -17.49 -13.49 -22.87
C LEU A 547 -16.76 -13.79 -24.18
N VAL A 548 -17.03 -14.93 -24.81
CA VAL A 548 -16.44 -15.31 -26.10
C VAL A 548 -16.86 -14.35 -27.21
N ALA A 549 -18.15 -14.02 -27.30
CA ALA A 549 -18.65 -13.09 -28.31
C ALA A 549 -18.07 -11.68 -28.14
N GLY A 550 -18.05 -11.16 -26.91
CA GLY A 550 -17.41 -9.87 -26.60
C GLY A 550 -15.91 -9.90 -26.89
N GLY A 551 -15.22 -10.98 -26.52
CA GLY A 551 -13.80 -11.17 -26.77
C GLY A 551 -13.46 -11.23 -28.26
N ALA A 552 -14.28 -11.91 -29.06
CA ALA A 552 -14.12 -11.96 -30.51
C ALA A 552 -14.31 -10.58 -31.16
N ILE A 553 -15.30 -9.80 -30.72
CA ILE A 553 -15.51 -8.42 -31.19
C ILE A 553 -14.28 -7.56 -30.86
N ILE A 554 -13.80 -7.62 -29.61
CA ILE A 554 -12.64 -6.85 -29.17
C ILE A 554 -11.37 -7.26 -29.91
N ALA A 555 -11.11 -8.57 -30.05
CA ALA A 555 -9.98 -9.06 -30.81
C ALA A 555 -10.02 -8.62 -32.28
N GLY A 556 -11.21 -8.61 -32.89
CA GLY A 556 -11.42 -8.08 -34.24
C GLY A 556 -11.08 -6.59 -34.32
N LEU A 557 -11.56 -5.78 -33.38
CA LEU A 557 -11.24 -4.35 -33.32
C LEU A 557 -9.75 -4.09 -33.08
N VAL A 558 -9.09 -4.89 -32.25
CA VAL A 558 -7.63 -4.82 -32.01
C VAL A 558 -6.87 -5.21 -33.28
N GLY A 559 -7.34 -6.22 -34.02
CA GLY A 559 -6.79 -6.58 -35.31
C GLY A 559 -6.85 -5.43 -36.32
N LEU A 560 -7.86 -4.56 -36.24
CA LEU A 560 -7.98 -3.35 -37.06
C LEU A 560 -7.03 -2.22 -36.64
N THR A 561 -6.62 -2.15 -35.38
CA THR A 561 -5.72 -1.09 -34.88
C THR A 561 -4.25 -1.45 -35.02
N VAL A 562 -3.87 -2.65 -34.56
CA VAL A 562 -2.46 -3.06 -34.45
C VAL A 562 -2.16 -4.40 -35.12
N GLY A 563 -3.13 -5.03 -35.76
CA GLY A 563 -2.95 -6.33 -36.42
C GLY A 563 -3.10 -7.53 -35.48
N PHE A 564 -3.48 -8.68 -36.06
CA PHE A 564 -3.64 -9.94 -35.31
C PHE A 564 -2.30 -10.57 -34.91
N ASP A 565 -1.22 -10.25 -35.63
CA ASP A 565 0.15 -10.62 -35.33
C ASP A 565 0.59 -10.08 -33.96
N GLN A 566 0.24 -8.83 -33.62
CA GLN A 566 0.56 -8.25 -32.32
C GLN A 566 -0.23 -8.90 -31.18
N LEU A 567 -1.47 -9.32 -31.45
CA LEU A 567 -2.25 -10.11 -30.50
C LEU A 567 -1.59 -11.46 -30.23
N TRP A 568 -1.15 -12.15 -31.28
CA TRP A 568 -0.44 -13.42 -31.17
C TRP A 568 0.92 -13.26 -30.47
N PHE A 569 1.69 -12.24 -30.83
CA PHE A 569 2.99 -11.93 -30.23
C PHE A 569 2.86 -11.66 -28.72
N TYR A 570 1.84 -10.91 -28.32
CA TYR A 570 1.58 -10.65 -26.90
C TYR A 570 1.40 -11.96 -26.11
N PHE A 571 0.50 -12.83 -26.57
CA PHE A 571 0.17 -14.07 -25.84
C PHE A 571 1.28 -15.13 -25.88
N THR A 572 2.17 -15.09 -26.88
CA THR A 572 3.25 -16.08 -27.02
C THR A 572 4.60 -15.63 -26.47
N GLN A 573 4.90 -14.33 -26.51
CA GLN A 573 6.21 -13.78 -26.14
C GLN A 573 6.13 -12.86 -24.92
N VAL A 574 5.18 -11.93 -24.89
CA VAL A 574 5.15 -10.88 -23.85
C VAL A 574 4.68 -11.42 -22.52
N VAL A 575 3.54 -12.14 -22.47
CA VAL A 575 2.94 -12.62 -21.20
C VAL A 575 3.91 -13.44 -20.36
N PHE A 576 4.74 -14.27 -20.99
CA PHE A 576 5.71 -15.13 -20.30
C PHE A 576 7.02 -14.42 -19.93
N GLY A 577 7.30 -13.26 -20.53
CA GLY A 577 8.49 -12.45 -20.27
C GLY A 577 8.42 -11.56 -19.03
N VAL A 578 7.25 -11.42 -18.38
CA VAL A 578 7.03 -10.44 -17.28
C VAL A 578 7.37 -10.98 -15.87
N ASN A 579 8.00 -12.14 -15.73
CA ASN A 579 8.13 -12.85 -14.44
C ASN A 579 9.34 -12.43 -13.56
N ARG A 580 9.51 -11.14 -13.24
CA ARG A 580 10.53 -10.70 -12.26
C ARG A 580 9.90 -10.02 -11.05
N PRO A 581 9.98 -10.58 -9.82
CA PRO A 581 9.31 -9.96 -8.69
C PRO A 581 9.91 -8.58 -8.41
N GLU A 582 9.06 -7.56 -8.35
CA GLU A 582 9.47 -6.19 -8.04
C GLU A 582 9.20 -5.90 -6.56
N LEU A 583 10.26 -5.52 -5.83
CA LEU A 583 10.25 -5.29 -4.38
C LEU A 583 9.67 -3.92 -3.97
N ASP A 584 9.44 -3.05 -4.95
CA ASP A 584 8.89 -1.71 -4.77
C ASP A 584 7.67 -1.72 -3.82
N ILE A 585 7.67 -0.81 -2.86
CA ILE A 585 6.62 -0.65 -1.84
C ILE A 585 5.25 -0.41 -2.49
N SER A 586 5.21 0.21 -3.67
CA SER A 586 3.98 0.39 -4.44
C SER A 586 3.42 -0.89 -5.04
N ASN A 587 4.23 -1.95 -5.16
CA ASN A 587 3.75 -3.28 -5.56
C ASN A 587 3.04 -3.96 -4.38
N GLN A 588 1.72 -3.90 -4.37
CA GLN A 588 0.80 -4.47 -3.37
C GLN A 588 0.30 -5.87 -3.78
N SER A 589 1.08 -6.59 -4.59
CA SER A 589 0.81 -7.98 -4.94
C SER A 589 1.26 -8.97 -3.86
N LEU A 590 0.82 -10.21 -4.02
CA LEU A 590 1.33 -11.36 -3.27
C LEU A 590 2.84 -11.56 -3.46
N TRP A 591 3.37 -11.26 -4.65
CA TRP A 591 4.81 -11.32 -4.92
C TRP A 591 5.55 -10.22 -4.17
N GLY A 592 5.06 -8.98 -4.21
CA GLY A 592 5.63 -7.89 -3.44
C GLY A 592 5.65 -8.20 -1.94
N PHE A 593 4.56 -8.76 -1.40
CA PHE A 593 4.47 -9.17 0.00
C PHE A 593 5.53 -10.21 0.40
N TRP A 594 5.61 -11.33 -0.32
CA TRP A 594 6.58 -12.39 0.00
C TRP A 594 8.02 -11.95 -0.24
N SER A 595 8.27 -11.20 -1.31
CA SER A 595 9.60 -10.70 -1.64
C SER A 595 10.12 -9.78 -0.53
N ARG A 596 9.28 -8.86 -0.02
CA ARG A 596 9.64 -7.97 1.09
C ARG A 596 9.90 -8.71 2.41
N LEU A 597 9.24 -9.85 2.64
CA LEU A 597 9.53 -10.68 3.81
C LEU A 597 10.86 -11.44 3.71
N SER A 598 11.32 -11.66 2.48
CA SER A 598 12.55 -12.42 2.20
C SER A 598 13.84 -11.61 2.32
N VAL A 599 13.73 -10.28 2.26
CA VAL A 599 14.87 -9.36 2.33
C VAL A 599 14.91 -8.63 3.68
N PRO A 600 16.10 -8.41 4.27
CA PRO A 600 16.25 -7.74 5.57
C PRO A 600 15.78 -6.27 5.58
N TRP A 601 15.82 -5.59 4.44
CA TRP A 601 15.33 -4.22 4.24
C TRP A 601 14.65 -4.07 2.88
N VAL A 602 13.73 -3.12 2.75
CA VAL A 602 13.03 -2.80 1.49
C VAL A 602 13.46 -1.41 1.05
N MET A 603 14.17 -1.32 -0.09
CA MET A 603 14.43 -0.07 -0.80
C MET A 603 13.45 0.06 -1.96
N ALA A 604 13.03 1.29 -2.27
CA ALA A 604 12.11 1.58 -3.37
C ALA A 604 12.59 1.01 -4.72
N ASP A 605 13.91 0.89 -4.92
CA ASP A 605 14.52 0.48 -6.20
C ASP A 605 15.35 -0.82 -6.13
N PHE A 606 15.19 -1.67 -5.11
CA PHE A 606 16.05 -2.87 -4.98
C PHE A 606 15.79 -3.91 -6.08
N LYS A 607 16.81 -4.16 -6.90
CA LYS A 607 16.86 -5.17 -7.97
C LYS A 607 17.76 -6.37 -7.61
N GLY A 608 17.65 -6.89 -6.39
CA GLY A 608 18.46 -8.04 -5.98
C GLY A 608 17.83 -9.39 -6.33
N ASP A 609 18.67 -10.42 -6.39
CA ASP A 609 18.23 -11.80 -6.56
C ASP A 609 17.37 -12.22 -5.37
N LEU A 610 16.16 -12.69 -5.67
CA LEU A 610 15.28 -13.22 -4.66
C LEU A 610 15.60 -14.68 -4.38
N PRO A 611 15.44 -15.14 -3.12
CA PRO A 611 15.62 -16.55 -2.81
C PRO A 611 14.75 -17.43 -3.72
N GLY A 612 15.32 -18.53 -4.22
CA GLY A 612 14.63 -19.43 -5.16
C GLY A 612 13.31 -20.03 -4.65
N TRP A 613 13.06 -19.98 -3.33
CA TRP A 613 11.82 -20.42 -2.70
C TRP A 613 10.63 -19.43 -2.89
N ILE A 614 10.87 -18.17 -3.26
CA ILE A 614 9.82 -17.15 -3.38
C ILE A 614 8.82 -17.53 -4.46
N THR A 615 9.32 -17.86 -5.65
CA THR A 615 8.51 -18.22 -6.81
C THR A 615 7.52 -19.37 -6.51
N PRO A 616 7.94 -20.55 -6.00
CA PRO A 616 7.00 -21.62 -5.67
C PRO A 616 6.03 -21.25 -4.54
N VAL A 617 6.45 -20.45 -3.53
CA VAL A 617 5.55 -19.98 -2.46
C VAL A 617 4.45 -19.06 -3.00
N CYS A 618 4.80 -18.14 -3.91
CA CYS A 618 3.83 -17.25 -4.54
C CYS A 618 2.84 -18.02 -5.41
N TYR A 619 3.30 -18.94 -6.25
CA TYR A 619 2.39 -19.79 -7.05
C TYR A 619 1.51 -20.68 -6.18
N GLY A 620 2.07 -21.32 -5.15
CA GLY A 620 1.30 -22.13 -4.19
C GLY A 620 0.25 -21.31 -3.45
N SER A 621 0.59 -20.08 -3.04
CA SER A 621 -0.33 -19.15 -2.39
C SER A 621 -1.44 -18.68 -3.34
N ALA A 622 -1.11 -18.34 -4.59
CA ALA A 622 -2.11 -17.95 -5.60
C ALA A 622 -3.07 -19.09 -5.94
N LEU A 623 -2.56 -20.32 -6.06
CA LEU A 623 -3.37 -21.52 -6.24
C LEU A 623 -4.29 -21.75 -5.04
N LEU A 624 -3.76 -21.65 -3.82
CA LEU A 624 -4.55 -21.81 -2.59
C LEU A 624 -5.69 -20.78 -2.52
N LEU A 625 -5.40 -19.50 -2.76
CA LEU A 625 -6.42 -18.45 -2.80
C LEU A 625 -7.50 -18.74 -3.85
N THR A 626 -7.10 -19.22 -5.03
CA THR A 626 -8.02 -19.58 -6.10
C THR A 626 -8.92 -20.76 -5.72
N VAL A 627 -8.34 -21.84 -5.19
CA VAL A 627 -9.09 -23.03 -4.75
C VAL A 627 -10.05 -22.68 -3.61
N VAL A 628 -9.59 -21.96 -2.59
CA VAL A 628 -10.41 -21.54 -1.45
C VAL A 628 -11.57 -20.65 -1.92
N THR A 629 -11.33 -19.77 -2.90
CA THR A 629 -12.38 -18.95 -3.51
C THR A 629 -13.40 -19.82 -4.23
N CYS A 630 -12.97 -20.69 -5.14
CA CYS A 630 -13.85 -21.59 -5.91
C CYS A 630 -14.74 -22.44 -5.00
N VAL A 631 -14.14 -23.02 -3.97
CA VAL A 631 -14.82 -23.81 -2.94
C VAL A 631 -15.80 -22.95 -2.13
N GLY A 632 -15.41 -21.72 -1.79
CA GLY A 632 -16.23 -20.77 -1.04
C GLY A 632 -17.48 -20.32 -1.80
N ILE A 633 -17.34 -20.03 -3.11
CA ILE A 633 -18.43 -19.54 -3.95
C ILE A 633 -19.35 -20.67 -4.44
N GLY A 634 -18.81 -21.84 -4.78
CA GLY A 634 -19.58 -22.96 -5.34
C GLY A 634 -20.58 -23.61 -4.37
N ARG A 635 -20.36 -23.45 -3.06
CA ARG A 635 -21.20 -24.06 -2.02
C ARG A 635 -22.48 -23.28 -1.69
N ARG A 636 -22.66 -22.06 -2.22
CA ARG A 636 -23.76 -21.18 -1.79
C ARG A 636 -24.96 -21.15 -2.76
N PRO A 637 -26.21 -21.20 -2.26
CA PRO A 637 -27.41 -20.98 -3.09
C PRO A 637 -27.40 -19.59 -3.74
N ALA A 638 -28.07 -19.48 -4.88
CA ALA A 638 -28.20 -18.24 -5.63
C ALA A 638 -29.28 -17.34 -5.00
N ASP A 639 -28.87 -16.37 -4.17
CA ASP A 639 -29.68 -15.18 -3.87
C ASP A 639 -28.97 -13.92 -4.36
N VAL A 640 -29.71 -12.84 -4.60
CA VAL A 640 -29.19 -11.64 -5.28
C VAL A 640 -27.95 -11.09 -4.57
N ASP A 641 -27.99 -10.96 -3.25
CA ASP A 641 -26.84 -10.47 -2.49
C ASP A 641 -25.69 -11.49 -2.53
N GLY A 642 -25.98 -12.79 -2.51
CA GLY A 642 -25.00 -13.87 -2.62
C GLY A 642 -24.23 -13.81 -3.92
N GLU A 643 -24.93 -13.59 -5.04
CA GLU A 643 -24.31 -13.40 -6.35
C GLU A 643 -23.37 -12.19 -6.37
N GLN A 644 -23.77 -11.07 -5.74
CA GLN A 644 -22.90 -9.90 -5.64
C GLN A 644 -21.66 -10.16 -4.77
N LEU A 645 -21.78 -10.89 -3.65
CA LEU A 645 -20.60 -11.30 -2.86
C LEU A 645 -19.67 -12.25 -3.63
N LYS A 646 -20.20 -13.14 -4.48
CA LYS A 646 -19.36 -13.99 -5.34
C LYS A 646 -18.54 -13.12 -6.31
N LEU A 647 -19.16 -12.12 -6.94
CA LEU A 647 -18.45 -11.16 -7.78
C LEU A 647 -17.40 -10.35 -7.00
N GLY A 648 -17.75 -9.90 -5.80
CA GLY A 648 -16.81 -9.20 -4.91
C GLY A 648 -15.59 -10.05 -4.55
N ALA A 649 -15.79 -11.34 -4.24
CA ALA A 649 -14.70 -12.27 -3.96
C ALA A 649 -13.77 -12.44 -5.17
N LEU A 650 -14.34 -12.53 -6.38
CA LEU A 650 -13.57 -12.67 -7.61
C LEU A 650 -12.85 -11.38 -8.00
N ALA A 651 -13.45 -10.20 -7.79
CA ALA A 651 -12.78 -8.91 -7.99
C ALA A 651 -11.57 -8.74 -7.05
N LEU A 652 -11.68 -9.17 -5.80
CA LEU A 652 -10.55 -9.19 -4.86
C LEU A 652 -9.50 -10.23 -5.25
N LEU A 653 -9.92 -11.45 -5.62
CA LEU A 653 -8.99 -12.47 -6.09
C LEU A 653 -8.19 -12.00 -7.31
N ALA A 654 -8.84 -11.27 -8.21
CA ALA A 654 -8.24 -10.71 -9.42
C ALA A 654 -7.10 -9.71 -9.12
N VAL A 655 -7.03 -9.12 -7.92
CA VAL A 655 -5.89 -8.28 -7.50
C VAL A 655 -4.98 -8.96 -6.47
N LEU A 656 -5.31 -10.18 -6.02
CA LEU A 656 -4.48 -10.90 -5.05
C LEU A 656 -3.51 -11.88 -5.72
N ILE A 657 -3.88 -12.45 -6.87
CA ILE A 657 -3.08 -13.47 -7.55
C ILE A 657 -2.06 -12.96 -8.59
N PRO A 658 -2.19 -11.76 -9.21
CA PRO A 658 -1.19 -11.31 -10.17
C PRO A 658 0.17 -11.05 -9.50
N PRO A 659 1.29 -11.20 -10.24
CA PRO A 659 2.63 -10.92 -9.73
C PRO A 659 2.92 -9.43 -9.52
N PHE A 660 2.14 -8.53 -10.14
CA PHE A 660 2.26 -7.09 -9.95
C PHE A 660 0.89 -6.47 -9.78
N VAL A 661 0.74 -5.72 -8.70
CA VAL A 661 -0.47 -4.97 -8.38
C VAL A 661 -0.04 -3.66 -7.77
N TRP A 662 0.14 -2.66 -8.63
CA TRP A 662 0.36 -1.29 -8.18
C TRP A 662 -0.87 -0.79 -7.43
N PHE A 663 -0.72 0.20 -6.56
CA PHE A 663 -1.83 0.74 -5.76
C PHE A 663 -3.06 1.10 -6.62
N HIS A 664 -2.86 1.69 -7.80
CA HIS A 664 -3.95 2.07 -8.70
C HIS A 664 -4.68 0.86 -9.35
N TYR A 665 -4.14 -0.37 -9.29
CA TYR A 665 -4.82 -1.59 -9.77
C TYR A 665 -6.01 -1.99 -8.88
N ILE A 666 -6.15 -1.36 -7.72
CA ILE A 666 -7.17 -1.68 -6.71
C ILE A 666 -8.53 -1.04 -7.02
N VAL A 667 -8.61 -0.09 -7.97
CA VAL A 667 -9.88 0.57 -8.37
C VAL A 667 -11.06 -0.41 -8.59
N PRO A 668 -10.89 -1.57 -9.26
CA PRO A 668 -11.94 -2.58 -9.39
C PRO A 668 -12.48 -3.17 -8.08
N CYS A 669 -11.69 -3.12 -6.99
CA CYS A 669 -12.11 -3.61 -5.67
C CYS A 669 -13.29 -2.81 -5.10
N LEU A 670 -13.61 -1.63 -5.65
CA LEU A 670 -14.81 -0.89 -5.26
C LEU A 670 -16.08 -1.73 -5.43
N VAL A 671 -16.16 -2.61 -6.44
CA VAL A 671 -17.28 -3.56 -6.60
C VAL A 671 -17.37 -4.50 -5.40
N ALA A 672 -16.24 -5.00 -4.90
CA ALA A 672 -16.19 -5.88 -3.75
C ALA A 672 -16.54 -5.16 -2.44
N VAL A 673 -16.07 -3.92 -2.27
CA VAL A 673 -16.41 -3.06 -1.13
C VAL A 673 -17.93 -2.84 -1.07
N LEU A 674 -18.57 -2.55 -2.21
CA LEU A 674 -20.02 -2.35 -2.27
C LEU A 674 -20.81 -3.67 -2.12
N ALA A 675 -20.29 -4.79 -2.61
CA ALA A 675 -20.88 -6.10 -2.36
C ALA A 675 -20.85 -6.46 -0.86
N LEU A 676 -19.73 -6.19 -0.18
CA LEU A 676 -19.58 -6.38 1.26
C LEU A 676 -20.47 -5.43 2.07
N LEU A 677 -20.61 -4.17 1.65
CA LEU A 677 -21.55 -3.22 2.26
C LEU A 677 -22.95 -3.82 2.36
N VAL A 678 -23.45 -4.38 1.24
CA VAL A 678 -24.75 -5.06 1.19
C VAL A 678 -24.74 -6.36 1.99
N GLY A 679 -23.67 -7.16 1.90
CA GLY A 679 -23.53 -8.41 2.63
C GLY A 679 -23.57 -8.27 4.15
N LEU A 680 -23.00 -7.18 4.67
CA LEU A 680 -22.91 -6.86 6.10
C LEU A 680 -24.20 -6.26 6.68
N THR A 681 -25.15 -5.86 5.84
CA THR A 681 -26.45 -5.31 6.24
C THR A 681 -27.61 -6.23 5.84
N ARG A 682 -27.31 -7.50 5.53
CA ARG A 682 -28.34 -8.46 5.13
C ARG A 682 -29.42 -8.64 6.20
N PRO A 683 -30.69 -8.64 5.81
CA PRO A 683 -31.81 -8.86 6.73
C PRO A 683 -31.72 -10.23 7.41
N GLY A 684 -32.09 -10.28 8.69
CA GLY A 684 -32.06 -11.51 9.49
C GLY A 684 -30.67 -12.01 9.90
N ARG A 685 -29.61 -11.20 9.68
CA ARG A 685 -28.24 -11.53 10.14
C ARG A 685 -27.82 -10.61 11.28
N LYS A 686 -27.30 -11.21 12.36
CA LYS A 686 -26.54 -10.46 13.37
C LYS A 686 -25.12 -10.20 12.90
N THR A 687 -24.87 -8.99 12.41
CA THR A 687 -23.52 -8.54 12.03
C THR A 687 -22.68 -8.27 13.27
N ARG A 688 -21.52 -8.90 13.33
CA ARG A 688 -20.62 -8.82 14.49
C ARG A 688 -19.77 -7.56 14.43
N ARG A 689 -19.41 -7.01 15.59
CA ARG A 689 -18.58 -5.80 15.68
C ARG A 689 -17.26 -5.92 14.92
N TRP A 690 -16.58 -7.06 15.03
CA TRP A 690 -15.30 -7.27 14.35
C TRP A 690 -15.44 -7.31 12.83
N GLU A 691 -16.58 -7.73 12.28
CA GLU A 691 -16.83 -7.75 10.82
C GLU A 691 -16.88 -6.31 10.28
N LEU A 692 -17.55 -5.42 11.01
CA LEU A 692 -17.63 -4.00 10.69
C LEU A 692 -16.29 -3.29 10.86
N ALA A 693 -15.55 -3.61 11.94
CA ALA A 693 -14.21 -3.05 12.18
C ALA A 693 -13.22 -3.49 11.10
N ALA A 694 -13.22 -4.78 10.73
CA ALA A 694 -12.38 -5.31 9.65
C ALA A 694 -12.72 -4.64 8.31
N PHE A 695 -14.01 -4.48 7.99
CA PHE A 695 -14.45 -3.78 6.79
C PHE A 695 -14.00 -2.30 6.78
N GLY A 696 -14.25 -1.56 7.86
CA GLY A 696 -13.91 -0.14 7.94
C GLY A 696 -12.41 0.12 7.87
N LEU A 697 -11.61 -0.67 8.60
CA LEU A 697 -10.14 -0.57 8.56
C LEU A 697 -9.58 -0.94 7.19
N ALA A 698 -10.02 -2.07 6.61
CA ALA A 698 -9.54 -2.48 5.30
C ALA A 698 -9.98 -1.50 4.19
N PHE A 699 -11.19 -0.94 4.28
CA PHE A 699 -11.61 0.12 3.38
C PHE A 699 -10.71 1.34 3.48
N ALA A 700 -10.40 1.83 4.69
CA ALA A 700 -9.49 2.96 4.88
C ALA A 700 -8.11 2.68 4.24
N CYS A 701 -7.59 1.47 4.41
CA CYS A 701 -6.33 1.04 3.79
C CYS A 701 -6.36 1.01 2.26
N LEU A 702 -7.46 0.54 1.64
CA LEU A 702 -7.58 0.51 0.18
C LEU A 702 -7.87 1.90 -0.41
N ALA A 703 -8.75 2.66 0.24
CA ALA A 703 -9.27 3.93 -0.25
C ALA A 703 -8.25 5.06 -0.14
N TYR A 704 -7.38 5.02 0.86
CA TYR A 704 -6.29 5.97 1.01
C TYR A 704 -5.36 5.94 -0.20
N GLY A 705 -5.11 7.10 -0.83
CA GLY A 705 -4.34 7.27 -2.08
C GLY A 705 -2.87 6.84 -1.99
N GLY A 706 -2.25 6.60 -3.14
CA GLY A 706 -0.87 6.14 -3.33
C GLY A 706 0.18 7.24 -3.12
N ARG A 707 -0.03 8.10 -2.14
CA ARG A 707 0.84 9.25 -1.91
C ARG A 707 2.20 8.82 -1.39
N SER A 708 3.19 9.57 -1.86
CA SER A 708 4.62 9.33 -1.88
C SER A 708 5.25 9.09 -0.52
N GLU A 709 4.53 9.17 0.60
CA GLU A 709 5.17 9.29 1.91
C GLU A 709 5.54 7.96 2.58
N PHE A 710 4.99 6.83 2.14
CA PHE A 710 5.54 5.50 2.49
C PHE A 710 6.70 5.08 1.57
N PHE A 711 6.94 5.79 0.47
CA PHE A 711 7.95 5.44 -0.53
C PHE A 711 9.37 5.79 -0.09
N PHE A 712 9.52 6.71 0.87
CA PHE A 712 10.81 7.24 1.31
C PHE A 712 11.30 6.67 2.65
N THR A 713 10.63 5.65 3.19
CA THR A 713 11.06 5.00 4.43
C THR A 713 11.51 3.58 4.15
N ASP A 714 12.81 3.34 4.36
CA ASP A 714 13.37 2.00 4.42
C ASP A 714 12.59 1.16 5.44
N ALA A 715 11.88 0.14 4.96
CA ALA A 715 11.03 -0.68 5.82
C ALA A 715 11.87 -1.82 6.42
N VAL A 716 12.08 -1.79 7.74
CA VAL A 716 12.75 -2.85 8.51
C VAL A 716 11.75 -3.58 9.41
N ALA A 717 12.00 -4.85 9.72
CA ALA A 717 11.22 -5.66 10.67
C ALA A 717 9.70 -5.66 10.36
N LEU A 718 8.85 -5.24 11.31
CA LEU A 718 7.39 -5.19 11.16
C LEU A 718 6.91 -4.11 10.15
N ALA A 719 7.75 -3.12 9.83
CA ALA A 719 7.45 -2.13 8.79
C ALA A 719 7.29 -2.80 7.42
N ARG A 720 7.98 -3.91 7.17
CA ARG A 720 7.90 -4.69 5.92
C ARG A 720 6.49 -5.25 5.71
N LEU A 721 5.86 -5.72 6.78
CA LEU A 721 4.45 -6.12 6.76
C LEU A 721 3.53 -4.91 6.54
N GLY A 722 3.80 -3.82 7.27
CA GLY A 722 3.07 -2.56 7.14
C GLY A 722 3.11 -1.95 5.73
N SER A 723 4.22 -2.11 5.00
CA SER A 723 4.37 -1.63 3.62
C SER A 723 3.43 -2.32 2.62
N SER A 724 2.89 -3.50 2.99
CA SER A 724 1.95 -4.28 2.17
C SER A 724 0.50 -4.10 2.64
N TYR A 725 0.17 -2.95 3.25
CA TYR A 725 -1.14 -2.73 3.88
C TYR A 725 -2.33 -2.88 2.94
N ARG A 726 -2.20 -2.57 1.64
CA ARG A 726 -3.29 -2.74 0.68
C ARG A 726 -3.49 -4.20 0.29
N PHE A 727 -2.40 -4.95 0.13
CA PHE A 727 -2.47 -6.40 -0.03
C PHE A 727 -3.20 -7.04 1.17
N LEU A 728 -2.79 -6.69 2.39
CA LEU A 728 -3.40 -7.21 3.61
C LEU A 728 -4.87 -6.79 3.75
N ALA A 729 -5.22 -5.57 3.35
CA ALA A 729 -6.60 -5.09 3.33
C ALA A 729 -7.46 -5.84 2.29
N ALA A 730 -6.96 -6.04 1.08
CA ALA A 730 -7.64 -6.83 0.05
C ALA A 730 -7.83 -8.29 0.50
N LEU A 731 -6.82 -8.87 1.14
CA LEU A 731 -6.89 -10.22 1.71
C LEU A 731 -7.92 -10.30 2.86
N ALA A 732 -7.98 -9.29 3.72
CA ALA A 732 -8.95 -9.20 4.80
C ALA A 732 -10.40 -9.09 4.28
N LEU A 733 -10.64 -8.23 3.28
CA LEU A 733 -11.94 -8.13 2.61
C LEU A 733 -12.30 -9.43 1.88
N TRP A 734 -11.32 -10.10 1.27
CA TRP A 734 -11.54 -11.38 0.59
C TRP A 734 -11.96 -12.47 1.58
N GLY A 735 -11.23 -12.60 2.68
CA GLY A 735 -11.55 -13.52 3.77
C GLY A 735 -12.92 -13.21 4.39
N LEU A 736 -13.23 -11.92 4.61
CA LEU A 736 -14.53 -11.48 5.10
C LEU A 736 -15.64 -11.85 4.10
N THR A 737 -15.42 -11.67 2.80
CA THR A 737 -16.40 -12.02 1.75
C THR A 737 -16.71 -13.51 1.78
N LEU A 738 -15.69 -14.37 1.84
CA LEU A 738 -15.88 -15.82 1.94
C LEU A 738 -16.54 -16.23 3.27
N TRP A 739 -16.21 -15.55 4.37
CA TRP A 739 -16.86 -15.74 5.67
C TRP A 739 -18.36 -15.40 5.60
N LEU A 740 -18.73 -14.29 4.95
CA LEU A 740 -20.13 -13.90 4.76
C LEU A 740 -20.86 -14.92 3.88
N LEU A 741 -20.21 -15.45 2.85
CA LEU A 741 -20.78 -16.49 1.98
C LEU A 741 -21.02 -17.80 2.72
N ARG A 742 -20.13 -18.21 3.64
CA ARG A 742 -20.28 -19.48 4.38
C ARG A 742 -21.36 -19.44 5.46
N ARG A 743 -21.68 -18.28 6.03
CA ARG A 743 -22.66 -18.20 7.12
C ARG A 743 -24.08 -18.48 6.63
N PRO A 744 -24.81 -19.46 7.22
CA PRO A 744 -26.24 -19.59 6.98
C PRO A 744 -26.96 -18.29 7.37
N LYS A 745 -28.08 -18.00 6.72
CA LYS A 745 -29.02 -17.02 7.29
C LYS A 745 -29.37 -17.57 8.67
N GLU A 746 -29.25 -16.76 9.72
CA GLU A 746 -29.86 -17.15 10.99
C GLU A 746 -31.34 -17.25 10.66
N VAL A 747 -31.87 -18.47 10.59
CA VAL A 747 -33.30 -18.69 10.46
C VAL A 747 -33.86 -17.96 11.65
N ALA A 748 -34.59 -16.87 11.40
CA ALA A 748 -35.38 -16.23 12.45
C ALA A 748 -36.20 -17.37 13.03
N LEU A 749 -35.87 -17.78 14.27
CA LEU A 749 -36.74 -18.65 15.04
C LEU A 749 -38.11 -18.01 14.88
N LYS A 750 -39.04 -18.73 14.23
CA LYS A 750 -40.45 -18.31 14.16
C LYS A 750 -40.75 -17.83 15.56
N GLN A 751 -41.13 -16.55 15.70
CA GLN A 751 -41.69 -16.10 16.97
C GLN A 751 -42.71 -17.16 17.37
N PRO A 752 -42.68 -17.67 18.61
CA PRO A 752 -43.72 -18.59 19.07
C PRO A 752 -45.04 -17.97 18.66
N ALA A 753 -45.92 -18.75 18.03
CA ALA A 753 -47.24 -18.28 17.69
C ALA A 753 -47.81 -17.56 18.93
N PRO A 754 -48.40 -16.36 18.78
CA PRO A 754 -48.91 -15.63 19.92
C PRO A 754 -49.75 -16.59 20.75
N GLU A 755 -49.39 -16.72 22.03
CA GLU A 755 -50.08 -17.60 22.97
C GLU A 755 -51.58 -17.34 22.80
N PRO A 756 -52.40 -18.37 22.52
CA PRO A 756 -53.82 -18.17 22.35
C PRO A 756 -54.33 -17.43 23.57
N GLN A 757 -54.86 -16.23 23.37
CA GLN A 757 -55.44 -15.43 24.44
C GLN A 757 -56.56 -16.26 25.04
N ILE A 758 -56.29 -16.87 26.21
CA ILE A 758 -57.32 -17.51 27.01
C ILE A 758 -58.25 -16.36 27.41
N PRO A 759 -59.52 -16.38 26.97
CA PRO A 759 -60.47 -15.36 27.37
C PRO A 759 -60.53 -15.38 28.89
N ALA A 760 -60.40 -14.22 29.53
CA ALA A 760 -60.62 -14.06 30.95
C ALA A 760 -62.09 -14.38 31.26
N THR A 761 -62.40 -15.66 31.49
CA THR A 761 -63.68 -16.06 32.07
C THR A 761 -63.67 -15.62 33.52
N THR A 762 -64.43 -14.55 33.77
CA THR A 762 -65.15 -14.25 35.02
C THR A 762 -64.91 -15.24 36.15
N ALA A 763 -63.96 -14.92 37.02
CA ALA A 763 -63.94 -15.42 38.39
C ALA A 763 -65.07 -14.71 39.15
N GLY A 764 -66.27 -15.27 39.05
CA GLY A 764 -67.41 -14.96 39.90
C GLY A 764 -67.84 -16.22 40.63
N ASN A 765 -67.77 -16.16 41.96
CA ASN A 765 -68.42 -17.02 42.96
C ASN A 765 -68.23 -18.54 42.85
N LEU A 766 -67.35 -19.06 43.72
CA LEU A 766 -67.67 -20.12 44.69
C LEU A 766 -66.63 -20.13 45.83
#